data_AF-A0AAV5QKW3-F1
#
_entry.id   AF-A0AAV5QKW3-F1
#
_cell.length_a   1.000
_cell.length_b   1.000
_cell.length_c   1.000
_cell.angle_alpha   90.00
_cell.angle_beta   90.00
_cell.angle_gamma   90.00
#
_symmetry.space_group_name_H-M   'P 1'
#
loop_
_entity.id
_entity.type
_entity.pdbx_description
1 polymer ?
#
loop_
_entity_poly.entity_id
_entity_poly.type
_entity_poly.pdbx_seq_one_letter_code
_entity_poly.pdbx_strand_id
1 'polypeptide(L)'
;MGDQPNEEYLNFQKALKMWEEISLPEVQKKLDDEALEIKENQKSLLISRKDLATKTKQFKKLEDDAKLNEIKPLLKAYQNEIDNLTKKGKFVETAFFNVYKDISEAPDPKPLLSSSLKSFKTSSEIDALKDENAKLQEKLLKYKDYETVKAKLIEGEQKHAESLKVKLLLKDDEYKSRIDETERKFKVTENKYERKIALLTKQVSELKALNEISKNKLKSQSKLLQGDDDDEDGEEDDGDEDDTDAGKHTENLNDVEPKSALRVELDLATRDLEYSKTKVLELEKRNQELKESLSKLEESYEQDEKLNKLRESNLMLEKNNSILLQKSNSDKRTIIKLNTELSKATKDLIAKESEYSQKLSKLKQKLDEHSDYDEIKNELSILRSFEFDVDLDNEKSAGDSSIDHTLMVRNRKLNNDLVELRNKCSKLEQQIRQLTDNSKRRESQISSLQSINEKLESDISNVRGNNDNWEAMSMISGVSRFPPARSIAPSTRFSSHGNGKISPAASIAGFDDSSSMIGGGGADNGGNNSLLPLITQQRDRFRSKNTELETKLRETTKTIGDLKKQNTVLQTKVNNLTTEVKFLQSKSARGSGPTAIGSGKPAAANPYSDQFSSTTYDVLFDDYESFSFITNSKSLHWLQKTLGNENTKKLDKKLNGTEKYFYNFLKIILTNQTSRTFFLIYFTAIHSVLVLFLLKLFFGGGSVSTTDSIVKKVTKDVGSEKILAAAAAAAADSIKVPVGGGVARDAADAIKVAG
;
A
#
# COMPACT_ATOMS: atom_id res chain seq x y z
N MET A 1 23.44 37.43 -23.10
CA MET A 1 24.31 36.83 -24.15
C MET A 1 23.49 36.66 -25.42
N GLY A 2 24.12 36.74 -26.59
CA GLY A 2 23.42 36.87 -27.88
C GLY A 2 22.65 35.62 -28.30
N ASP A 3 21.50 35.87 -28.92
CA ASP A 3 20.70 34.89 -29.67
C ASP A 3 21.40 34.60 -31.01
N GLN A 4 22.37 33.68 -30.99
CA GLN A 4 22.90 33.06 -32.20
C GLN A 4 21.96 31.91 -32.56
N PRO A 5 21.36 31.89 -33.77
CA PRO A 5 20.61 30.71 -34.20
C PRO A 5 21.59 29.54 -34.29
N ASN A 6 21.43 28.55 -33.41
CA ASN A 6 22.34 27.40 -33.26
C ASN A 6 22.87 26.91 -34.61
N GLU A 7 24.19 26.99 -34.83
CA GLU A 7 24.81 26.49 -36.07
C GLU A 7 24.46 25.02 -36.30
N GLU A 8 24.29 24.24 -35.22
CA GLU A 8 23.76 22.88 -35.25
C GLU A 8 22.40 22.79 -35.97
N TYR A 9 21.45 23.69 -35.70
CA TYR A 9 20.14 23.69 -36.34
C TYR A 9 20.23 23.99 -37.84
N LEU A 10 21.07 24.94 -38.23
CA LEU A 10 21.31 25.27 -39.64
C LEU A 10 22.00 24.10 -40.38
N ASN A 11 22.93 23.42 -39.71
CA ASN A 11 23.60 22.24 -40.24
C ASN A 11 22.65 21.03 -40.31
N PHE A 12 21.75 20.85 -39.34
CA PHE A 12 20.69 19.84 -39.40
C PHE A 12 19.72 20.09 -40.56
N GLN A 13 19.31 21.35 -40.79
CA GLN A 13 18.41 21.69 -41.89
C GLN A 13 19.06 21.48 -43.26
N LYS A 14 20.36 21.81 -43.41
CA LYS A 14 21.15 21.49 -44.62
C LYS A 14 21.26 19.98 -44.82
N ALA A 15 21.61 19.23 -43.77
CA ALA A 15 21.75 17.79 -43.82
C ALA A 15 20.44 17.08 -44.21
N LEU A 16 19.31 17.52 -43.66
CA LEU A 16 17.99 16.98 -44.01
C LEU A 16 17.66 17.19 -45.50
N LYS A 17 17.91 18.39 -46.04
CA LYS A 17 17.75 18.67 -47.47
C LYS A 17 18.65 17.80 -48.35
N MET A 18 19.93 17.66 -48.00
CA MET A 18 20.85 16.79 -48.75
C MET A 18 20.36 15.34 -48.78
N TRP A 19 19.89 14.79 -47.65
CA TRP A 19 19.35 13.42 -47.60
C TRP A 19 18.00 13.25 -48.32
N GLU A 20 17.20 14.31 -48.41
CA GLU A 20 15.98 14.37 -49.21
C GLU A 20 16.29 14.42 -50.71
N GLU A 21 17.26 15.24 -51.14
CA GLU A 21 17.74 15.36 -52.52
C GLU A 21 18.46 14.09 -53.02
N ILE A 22 19.22 13.40 -52.16
CA ILE A 22 19.86 12.12 -52.48
C ILE A 22 18.83 11.01 -52.75
N SER A 23 17.65 11.06 -52.10
CA SER A 23 16.57 10.08 -52.26
C SER A 23 17.07 8.62 -52.26
N LEU A 24 17.50 8.14 -51.09
CA LEU A 24 18.10 6.80 -50.93
C LEU A 24 17.33 5.65 -51.64
N PRO A 25 15.98 5.61 -51.68
CA PRO A 25 15.25 4.58 -52.42
C PRO A 25 15.45 4.64 -53.95
N GLU A 26 15.62 5.83 -54.52
CA GLU A 26 15.91 5.98 -55.95
C GLU A 26 17.35 5.62 -56.29
N VAL A 27 18.31 5.99 -55.44
CA VAL A 27 19.71 5.56 -55.56
C VAL A 27 19.84 4.05 -55.42
N GLN A 28 19.13 3.45 -54.46
CA GLN A 28 19.07 1.99 -54.31
C GLN A 28 18.52 1.32 -55.58
N LYS A 29 17.42 1.84 -56.15
CA LYS A 29 16.85 1.30 -57.38
C LYS A 29 17.82 1.40 -58.57
N LYS A 30 18.48 2.56 -58.76
CA LYS A 30 19.50 2.74 -59.81
C LYS A 30 20.66 1.76 -59.63
N LEU A 31 21.13 1.56 -58.39
CA LEU A 31 22.18 0.61 -58.05
C LEU A 31 21.75 -0.85 -58.32
N ASP A 32 20.50 -1.21 -58.01
CA ASP A 32 19.96 -2.54 -58.31
C ASP A 32 19.89 -2.79 -59.82
N ASP A 33 19.44 -1.81 -60.61
CA ASP A 33 19.42 -1.86 -62.09
C ASP A 33 20.86 -1.99 -62.66
N GLU A 34 21.81 -1.16 -62.20
CA GLU A 34 23.23 -1.24 -62.58
C GLU A 34 23.87 -2.58 -62.17
N ALA A 35 23.55 -3.11 -60.98
CA ALA A 35 24.05 -4.39 -60.50
C ALA A 35 23.52 -5.59 -61.32
N LEU A 36 22.27 -5.52 -61.77
CA LEU A 36 21.71 -6.49 -62.72
C LEU A 36 22.43 -6.42 -64.07
N GLU A 37 22.72 -5.22 -64.58
CA GLU A 37 23.49 -5.03 -65.81
C GLU A 37 24.94 -5.55 -65.65
N ILE A 38 25.61 -5.30 -64.53
CA ILE A 38 26.94 -5.87 -64.22
C ILE A 38 26.88 -7.41 -64.22
N LYS A 39 25.85 -8.01 -63.63
CA LYS A 39 25.68 -9.47 -63.59
C LYS A 39 25.45 -10.06 -64.98
N GLU A 40 24.69 -9.40 -65.85
CA GLU A 40 24.50 -9.85 -67.23
C GLU A 40 25.76 -9.61 -68.09
N ASN A 41 26.49 -8.53 -67.81
CA ASN A 41 27.80 -8.27 -68.38
C ASN A 41 28.84 -9.33 -68.00
N GLN A 42 28.80 -9.87 -66.77
CA GLN A 42 29.61 -11.02 -66.34
C GLN A 42 29.22 -12.32 -67.05
N LYS A 43 27.92 -12.65 -67.15
CA LYS A 43 27.47 -13.85 -67.90
C LYS A 43 27.89 -13.80 -69.36
N SER A 44 27.67 -12.67 -70.02
CA SER A 44 28.05 -12.50 -71.43
C SER A 44 29.57 -12.60 -71.63
N LEU A 45 30.40 -12.10 -70.71
CA LEU A 45 31.86 -12.30 -70.74
C LEU A 45 32.27 -13.78 -70.59
N LEU A 46 31.56 -14.57 -69.78
CA LEU A 46 31.85 -16.01 -69.66
C LEU A 46 31.48 -16.76 -70.94
N ILE A 47 30.40 -16.36 -71.61
CA ILE A 47 29.97 -16.94 -72.89
C ILE A 47 30.94 -16.54 -74.01
N SER A 48 31.22 -15.26 -74.19
CA SER A 48 32.15 -14.78 -75.23
C SER A 48 33.56 -15.36 -75.06
N ARG A 49 34.08 -15.43 -73.82
CA ARG A 49 35.36 -16.11 -73.52
C ARG A 49 35.34 -17.59 -73.88
N LYS A 50 34.23 -18.29 -73.63
CA LYS A 50 34.06 -19.71 -74.00
C LYS A 50 34.01 -19.88 -75.52
N ASP A 51 33.25 -19.04 -76.21
CA ASP A 51 33.12 -19.06 -77.67
C ASP A 51 34.47 -18.77 -78.34
N LEU A 52 35.19 -17.76 -77.86
CA LEU A 52 36.55 -17.42 -78.30
C LEU A 52 37.49 -18.61 -78.09
N ALA A 53 37.45 -19.27 -76.93
CA ALA A 53 38.25 -20.48 -76.67
C ALA A 53 37.86 -21.65 -77.59
N THR A 54 36.58 -21.80 -77.99
CA THR A 54 36.19 -22.81 -78.98
C THR A 54 36.66 -22.47 -80.38
N LYS A 55 36.58 -21.20 -80.81
CA LYS A 55 37.10 -20.73 -82.10
C LYS A 55 38.62 -20.92 -82.19
N THR A 56 39.37 -20.60 -81.15
CA THR A 56 40.82 -20.84 -81.09
C THR A 56 41.16 -22.34 -81.13
N LYS A 57 40.34 -23.21 -80.51
CA LYS A 57 40.49 -24.68 -80.61
C LYS A 57 40.14 -25.23 -81.99
N GLN A 58 39.12 -24.68 -82.66
CA GLN A 58 38.75 -25.05 -84.03
C GLN A 58 39.82 -24.59 -85.03
N PHE A 59 40.29 -23.35 -84.92
CA PHE A 59 41.39 -22.79 -85.69
C PHE A 59 42.65 -23.68 -85.65
N LYS A 60 43.04 -24.15 -84.45
CA LYS A 60 44.19 -25.05 -84.28
C LYS A 60 44.05 -26.40 -85.02
N LYS A 61 42.83 -26.84 -85.35
CA LYS A 61 42.54 -28.12 -86.03
C LYS A 61 42.46 -28.04 -87.55
N LEU A 62 42.47 -26.84 -88.14
CA LEU A 62 42.42 -26.65 -89.59
C LEU A 62 43.75 -27.01 -90.28
N GLU A 63 43.71 -27.28 -91.57
CA GLU A 63 44.90 -27.38 -92.44
C GLU A 63 45.49 -25.99 -92.72
N ASP A 64 46.76 -25.90 -93.10
CA ASP A 64 47.51 -24.62 -93.08
C ASP A 64 46.98 -23.57 -94.09
N ASP A 65 46.52 -23.97 -95.27
CA ASP A 65 45.82 -23.06 -96.21
C ASP A 65 44.49 -22.55 -95.64
N ALA A 66 43.75 -23.38 -94.90
CA ALA A 66 42.51 -22.98 -94.25
C ALA A 66 42.74 -22.07 -93.04
N LYS A 67 43.83 -22.28 -92.28
CA LYS A 67 44.25 -21.38 -91.20
C LYS A 67 44.51 -19.97 -91.70
N LEU A 68 45.09 -19.81 -92.89
CA LEU A 68 45.44 -18.49 -93.43
C LEU A 68 44.20 -17.61 -93.70
N ASN A 69 43.06 -18.23 -94.00
CA ASN A 69 41.77 -17.57 -94.18
C ASN A 69 41.10 -17.22 -92.83
N GLU A 70 41.12 -18.13 -91.85
CA GLU A 70 40.43 -17.98 -90.56
C GLU A 70 41.16 -17.10 -89.53
N ILE A 71 42.45 -16.77 -89.74
CA ILE A 71 43.25 -16.01 -88.76
C ILE A 71 42.74 -14.56 -88.59
N LYS A 72 42.23 -13.94 -89.67
CA LYS A 72 41.63 -12.59 -89.65
C LYS A 72 40.29 -12.56 -88.89
N PRO A 73 39.31 -13.46 -89.15
CA PRO A 73 38.13 -13.64 -88.30
C PRO A 73 38.46 -13.84 -86.81
N LEU A 74 39.45 -14.69 -86.49
CA LEU A 74 39.82 -14.97 -85.11
C LEU A 74 40.40 -13.73 -84.40
N LEU A 75 41.36 -13.03 -85.04
CA LEU A 75 41.94 -11.82 -84.49
C LEU A 75 40.88 -10.73 -84.25
N LYS A 76 39.93 -10.57 -85.19
CA LYS A 76 38.81 -9.63 -85.05
C LYS A 76 37.86 -10.00 -83.90
N ALA A 77 37.69 -11.29 -83.60
CA ALA A 77 36.95 -11.73 -82.43
C ALA A 77 37.69 -11.42 -81.11
N TYR A 78 39.01 -11.60 -81.05
CA TYR A 78 39.83 -11.18 -79.90
C TYR A 78 39.77 -9.66 -79.68
N GLN A 79 39.91 -8.86 -80.73
CA GLN A 79 39.82 -7.39 -80.64
C GLN A 79 38.46 -6.95 -80.09
N ASN A 80 37.36 -7.48 -80.62
CA ASN A 80 36.01 -7.15 -80.16
C ASN A 80 35.78 -7.53 -78.69
N GLU A 81 36.38 -8.62 -78.22
CA GLU A 81 36.31 -9.00 -76.80
C GLU A 81 37.09 -8.05 -75.89
N ILE A 82 38.27 -7.60 -76.33
CA ILE A 82 39.06 -6.57 -75.61
C ILE A 82 38.29 -5.25 -75.55
N ASP A 83 37.74 -4.79 -76.68
CA ASP A 83 36.95 -3.56 -76.76
C ASP A 83 35.71 -3.63 -75.85
N ASN A 84 35.04 -4.80 -75.79
CA ASN A 84 33.91 -5.04 -74.90
C ASN A 84 34.32 -5.07 -73.41
N LEU A 85 35.47 -5.66 -73.08
CA LEU A 85 36.03 -5.62 -71.73
C LEU A 85 36.34 -4.18 -71.30
N THR A 86 36.96 -3.37 -72.17
CA THR A 86 37.25 -1.96 -71.86
C THR A 86 35.98 -1.14 -71.69
N LYS A 87 34.94 -1.35 -72.50
CA LYS A 87 33.64 -0.68 -72.33
C LYS A 87 32.97 -1.07 -71.01
N LYS A 88 32.96 -2.37 -70.66
CA LYS A 88 32.40 -2.88 -69.40
C LYS A 88 33.17 -2.38 -68.17
N GLY A 89 34.49 -2.27 -68.26
CA GLY A 89 35.32 -1.66 -67.21
C GLY A 89 34.93 -0.21 -66.93
N LYS A 90 34.88 0.62 -67.99
CA LYS A 90 34.45 2.02 -67.88
C LYS A 90 33.04 2.19 -67.33
N PHE A 91 32.12 1.29 -67.67
CA PHE A 91 30.76 1.27 -67.12
C PHE A 91 30.78 1.06 -65.59
N VAL A 92 31.49 0.03 -65.12
CA VAL A 92 31.62 -0.27 -63.67
C VAL A 92 32.29 0.89 -62.92
N GLU A 93 33.34 1.48 -63.48
CA GLU A 93 34.02 2.66 -62.90
C GLU A 93 33.06 3.85 -62.80
N THR A 94 32.28 4.13 -63.85
CA THR A 94 31.32 5.25 -63.88
C THR A 94 30.19 5.05 -62.86
N ALA A 95 29.60 3.86 -62.82
CA ALA A 95 28.59 3.47 -61.83
C ALA A 95 29.11 3.67 -60.39
N PHE A 96 30.32 3.18 -60.10
CA PHE A 96 30.95 3.35 -58.80
C PHE A 96 31.18 4.83 -58.43
N PHE A 97 31.69 5.66 -59.35
CA PHE A 97 31.93 7.07 -59.06
C PHE A 97 30.65 7.89 -58.86
N ASN A 98 29.56 7.57 -59.56
CA ASN A 98 28.26 8.21 -59.34
C ASN A 98 27.79 7.99 -57.88
N VAL A 99 27.75 6.73 -57.45
CA VAL A 99 27.32 6.34 -56.10
C VAL A 99 28.28 6.87 -55.02
N TYR A 100 29.58 6.83 -55.27
CA TYR A 100 30.57 7.37 -54.35
C TYR A 100 30.39 8.89 -54.16
N LYS A 101 30.15 9.65 -55.23
CA LYS A 101 29.93 11.09 -55.16
C LYS A 101 28.74 11.42 -54.27
N ASP A 102 27.57 10.87 -54.57
CA ASP A 102 26.30 11.15 -53.88
C ASP A 102 26.39 10.81 -52.37
N ILE A 103 27.13 9.76 -52.00
CA ILE A 103 27.34 9.37 -50.60
C ILE A 103 28.46 10.19 -49.93
N SER A 104 29.50 10.62 -50.67
CA SER A 104 30.63 11.37 -50.11
C SER A 104 30.30 12.82 -49.75
N GLU A 105 29.34 13.43 -50.45
CA GLU A 105 28.84 14.78 -50.16
C GLU A 105 27.78 14.78 -49.04
N ALA A 106 27.30 13.60 -48.62
CA ALA A 106 26.26 13.43 -47.61
C ALA A 106 26.80 13.54 -46.17
N PRO A 107 26.27 14.46 -45.33
CA PRO A 107 26.67 14.55 -43.93
C PRO A 107 26.13 13.36 -43.10
N ASP A 108 26.92 12.89 -42.12
CA ASP A 108 26.59 11.71 -41.29
C ASP A 108 25.17 11.80 -40.68
N PRO A 109 24.28 10.80 -40.91
CA PRO A 109 22.92 10.78 -40.35
C PRO A 109 22.89 10.41 -38.85
N LYS A 110 23.96 9.86 -38.27
CA LYS A 110 24.04 9.49 -36.85
C LYS A 110 23.83 10.66 -35.89
N PRO A 111 24.46 11.85 -36.04
CA PRO A 111 24.17 13.02 -35.20
C PRO A 111 22.71 13.46 -35.32
N LEU A 112 22.13 13.52 -36.54
CA LEU A 112 20.71 13.83 -36.79
C LEU A 112 19.77 12.94 -35.99
N LEU A 113 19.96 11.61 -36.09
CA LEU A 113 19.15 10.63 -35.37
C LEU A 113 19.36 10.72 -33.85
N SER A 114 20.59 10.97 -33.39
CA SER A 114 20.89 11.13 -31.97
C SER A 114 20.25 12.38 -31.36
N SER A 115 20.21 13.48 -32.12
CA SER A 115 19.57 14.74 -31.70
C SER A 115 18.05 14.59 -31.68
N SER A 116 17.48 13.99 -32.72
CA SER A 116 16.04 13.66 -32.78
C SER A 116 15.61 12.75 -31.63
N LEU A 117 16.43 11.75 -31.27
CA LEU A 117 16.18 10.87 -30.12
C LEU A 117 16.27 11.61 -28.78
N LYS A 118 17.19 12.58 -28.63
CA LYS A 118 17.25 13.46 -27.45
C LYS A 118 16.01 14.34 -27.37
N SER A 119 15.59 14.97 -28.47
CA SER A 119 14.36 15.78 -28.54
C SER A 119 13.11 14.98 -28.22
N PHE A 120 13.02 13.73 -28.68
CA PHE A 120 11.92 12.83 -28.34
C PHE A 120 11.89 12.49 -26.84
N LYS A 121 13.06 12.19 -26.25
CA LYS A 121 13.17 11.92 -24.81
C LYS A 121 12.81 13.15 -23.97
N THR A 122 13.32 14.33 -24.29
CA THR A 122 12.98 15.56 -23.56
C THR A 122 11.50 15.93 -23.73
N SER A 123 10.88 15.67 -24.89
CA SER A 123 9.41 15.82 -25.04
C SER A 123 8.66 14.87 -24.10
N SER A 124 9.06 13.60 -24.03
CA SER A 124 8.44 12.61 -23.13
C SER A 124 8.61 12.97 -21.65
N GLU A 125 9.76 13.54 -21.27
CA GLU A 125 10.03 14.05 -19.91
C GLU A 125 9.19 15.29 -19.59
N ILE A 126 9.05 16.21 -20.55
CA ILE A 126 8.19 17.40 -20.44
C ILE A 126 6.72 16.99 -20.23
N ASP A 127 6.22 16.01 -20.98
CA ASP A 127 4.83 15.57 -20.83
C ASP A 127 4.61 14.83 -19.51
N ALA A 128 5.56 14.02 -19.04
CA ALA A 128 5.52 13.44 -17.70
C ALA A 128 5.51 14.50 -16.58
N LEU A 129 6.29 15.58 -16.73
CA LEU A 129 6.31 16.72 -15.80
C LEU A 129 5.01 17.54 -15.83
N LYS A 130 4.38 17.72 -17.00
CA LYS A 130 3.04 18.34 -17.09
C LYS A 130 2.00 17.51 -16.34
N ASP A 131 2.06 16.19 -16.52
CA ASP A 131 1.19 15.21 -15.87
C ASP A 131 1.34 15.23 -14.34
N GLU A 132 2.57 15.33 -13.83
CA GLU A 132 2.84 15.50 -12.40
C GLU A 132 2.34 16.85 -11.89
N ASN A 133 2.58 17.94 -12.63
CA ASN A 133 2.13 19.28 -12.25
C ASN A 133 0.60 19.36 -12.20
N ALA A 134 -0.12 18.74 -13.14
CA ALA A 134 -1.57 18.59 -13.09
C ALA A 134 -2.04 17.80 -11.85
N LYS A 135 -1.39 16.68 -11.52
CA LYS A 135 -1.67 15.89 -10.30
C LYS A 135 -1.37 16.67 -9.02
N LEU A 136 -0.35 17.54 -9.01
CA LEU A 136 -0.03 18.42 -7.89
C LEU A 136 -1.06 19.55 -7.73
N GLN A 137 -1.52 20.14 -8.84
CA GLN A 137 -2.61 21.13 -8.85
C GLN A 137 -3.93 20.51 -8.36
N GLU A 138 -4.26 19.28 -8.77
CA GLU A 138 -5.45 18.56 -8.29
C GLU A 138 -5.37 18.28 -6.77
N LYS A 139 -4.19 17.89 -6.26
CA LYS A 139 -3.95 17.76 -4.82
C LYS A 139 -4.12 19.10 -4.10
N LEU A 140 -3.56 20.19 -4.62
CA LEU A 140 -3.67 21.52 -4.03
C LEU A 140 -5.12 22.01 -3.98
N LEU A 141 -5.90 21.75 -5.04
CA LEU A 141 -7.36 21.99 -5.05
C LEU A 141 -8.09 21.21 -3.95
N LYS A 142 -7.76 19.93 -3.73
CA LYS A 142 -8.34 19.13 -2.62
C LYS A 142 -7.96 19.66 -1.24
N TYR A 143 -6.82 20.33 -1.09
CA TYR A 143 -6.43 21.01 0.15
C TYR A 143 -7.04 22.41 0.30
N LYS A 144 -7.61 23.02 -0.74
CA LYS A 144 -8.29 24.32 -0.64
C LYS A 144 -9.46 24.29 0.34
N ASP A 145 -10.19 23.17 0.37
CA ASP A 145 -11.34 23.00 1.26
C ASP A 145 -10.93 22.76 2.74
N TYR A 146 -9.64 22.55 3.03
CA TYR A 146 -9.13 22.28 4.37
C TYR A 146 -9.45 23.40 5.36
N GLU A 147 -9.39 24.67 4.93
CA GLU A 147 -9.80 25.80 5.79
C GLU A 147 -11.29 25.75 6.13
N THR A 148 -12.15 25.36 5.19
CA THR A 148 -13.59 25.24 5.41
C THR A 148 -13.93 24.06 6.34
N VAL A 149 -13.21 22.94 6.22
CA VAL A 149 -13.34 21.78 7.11
C VAL A 149 -12.83 22.11 8.51
N LYS A 150 -11.70 22.81 8.62
CA LYS A 150 -11.14 23.28 9.89
C LYS A 150 -12.08 24.27 10.59
N ALA A 151 -12.68 25.20 9.86
CA ALA A 151 -13.67 26.13 10.41
C ALA A 151 -14.90 25.39 10.97
N LYS A 152 -15.45 24.43 10.22
CA LYS A 152 -16.57 23.58 10.68
C LYS A 152 -16.22 22.71 11.88
N LEU A 153 -14.99 22.22 11.97
CA LEU A 153 -14.51 21.45 13.13
C LEU A 153 -14.45 22.34 14.38
N ILE A 154 -13.86 23.54 14.27
CA ILE A 154 -13.77 24.51 15.37
C ILE A 154 -15.18 24.95 15.83
N GLU A 155 -16.10 25.21 14.89
CA GLU A 155 -17.50 25.54 15.21
C GLU A 155 -18.20 24.39 15.95
N GLY A 156 -17.94 23.13 15.56
CA GLY A 156 -18.44 21.94 16.25
C GLY A 156 -17.88 21.78 17.66
N GLU A 157 -16.58 22.01 17.85
CA GLU A 157 -15.91 21.99 19.15
C GLU A 157 -16.43 23.11 20.07
N GLN A 158 -16.65 24.32 19.54
CA GLN A 158 -17.25 25.44 20.29
C GLN A 158 -18.66 25.11 20.77
N LYS A 159 -19.55 24.63 19.89
CA LYS A 159 -20.91 24.21 20.27
C LYS A 159 -20.90 23.06 21.29
N HIS A 160 -19.92 22.15 21.21
CA HIS A 160 -19.75 21.10 22.21
C HIS A 160 -19.31 21.66 23.58
N ALA A 161 -18.34 22.59 23.59
CA ALA A 161 -17.89 23.27 24.79
C ALA A 161 -19.01 24.10 25.46
N GLU A 162 -19.83 24.80 24.67
CA GLU A 162 -21.02 25.50 25.16
C GLU A 162 -22.04 24.54 25.78
N SER A 163 -22.32 23.41 25.11
CA SER A 163 -23.21 22.36 25.64
C SER A 163 -22.68 21.76 26.95
N LEU A 164 -21.36 21.60 27.10
CA LEU A 164 -20.74 21.17 28.35
C LEU A 164 -20.84 22.25 29.44
N LYS A 165 -20.57 23.52 29.11
CA LYS A 165 -20.70 24.65 30.05
C LYS A 165 -22.12 24.77 30.60
N VAL A 166 -23.15 24.65 29.75
CA VAL A 166 -24.56 24.66 30.19
C VAL A 166 -24.87 23.48 31.12
N LYS A 167 -24.38 22.27 30.83
CA LYS A 167 -24.56 21.11 31.72
C LYS A 167 -23.84 21.26 33.06
N LEU A 168 -22.68 21.92 33.06
CA LEU A 168 -21.91 22.19 34.27
C LEU A 168 -22.66 23.20 35.16
N LEU A 169 -23.12 24.32 34.59
CA LEU A 169 -23.96 25.31 35.31
C LEU A 169 -25.24 24.67 35.89
N LEU A 170 -25.96 23.86 35.11
CA LEU A 170 -27.14 23.13 35.61
C LEU A 170 -26.80 22.15 36.75
N LYS A 171 -25.59 21.60 36.79
CA LYS A 171 -25.11 20.76 37.89
C LYS A 171 -24.69 21.57 39.10
N ASP A 172 -24.05 22.71 38.90
CA ASP A 172 -23.71 23.63 39.99
C ASP A 172 -24.98 24.17 40.67
N ASP A 173 -26.03 24.51 39.91
CA ASP A 173 -27.34 24.89 40.44
C ASP A 173 -28.01 23.75 41.22
N GLU A 174 -27.92 22.49 40.74
CA GLU A 174 -28.41 21.30 41.45
C GLU A 174 -27.64 21.09 42.77
N TYR A 175 -26.32 21.23 42.76
CA TYR A 175 -25.49 21.13 43.97
C TYR A 175 -25.78 22.27 44.95
N LYS A 176 -25.93 23.49 44.47
CA LYS A 176 -26.29 24.66 45.29
C LYS A 176 -27.65 24.47 45.94
N SER A 177 -28.68 24.11 45.17
CA SER A 177 -30.01 23.81 45.73
C SER A 177 -29.97 22.67 46.76
N ARG A 178 -29.07 21.69 46.60
CA ARG A 178 -28.89 20.60 47.56
C ARG A 178 -28.15 21.06 48.83
N ILE A 179 -27.17 21.93 48.70
CA ILE A 179 -26.49 22.58 49.84
C ILE A 179 -27.50 23.40 50.63
N ASP A 180 -28.26 24.29 49.98
CA ASP A 180 -29.32 25.09 50.61
C ASP A 180 -30.35 24.22 51.35
N GLU A 181 -30.75 23.08 50.78
CA GLU A 181 -31.66 22.14 51.42
C GLU A 181 -31.03 21.48 52.66
N THR A 182 -29.74 21.11 52.60
CA THR A 182 -29.03 20.57 53.77
C THR A 182 -28.81 21.62 54.85
N GLU A 183 -28.47 22.86 54.51
CA GLU A 183 -28.29 23.96 55.45
C GLU A 183 -29.61 24.26 56.19
N ARG A 184 -30.74 24.32 55.46
CA ARG A 184 -32.08 24.44 56.07
C ARG A 184 -32.37 23.29 57.04
N LYS A 185 -32.01 22.05 56.69
CA LYS A 185 -32.15 20.89 57.59
C LYS A 185 -31.28 21.02 58.84
N PHE A 186 -30.02 21.42 58.69
CA PHE A 186 -29.11 21.65 59.82
C PHE A 186 -29.63 22.76 60.74
N LYS A 187 -30.02 23.91 60.19
CA LYS A 187 -30.61 25.03 60.96
C LYS A 187 -31.89 24.63 61.70
N VAL A 188 -32.73 23.79 61.10
CA VAL A 188 -33.92 23.22 61.79
C VAL A 188 -33.53 22.25 62.91
N THR A 189 -32.45 21.47 62.77
CA THR A 189 -31.95 20.63 63.87
C THR A 189 -31.29 21.44 64.98
N GLU A 190 -30.50 22.45 64.65
CA GLU A 190 -29.87 23.40 65.57
C GLU A 190 -30.92 24.08 66.45
N ASN A 191 -31.94 24.69 65.84
CA ASN A 191 -33.09 25.27 66.55
C ASN A 191 -33.81 24.27 67.50
N LYS A 192 -33.81 22.97 67.19
CA LYS A 192 -34.38 21.94 68.09
C LYS A 192 -33.45 21.66 69.28
N TYR A 193 -32.14 21.62 69.05
CA TYR A 193 -31.15 21.45 70.11
C TYR A 193 -31.08 22.68 71.02
N GLU A 194 -31.09 23.90 70.48
CA GLU A 194 -31.18 25.15 71.24
C GLU A 194 -32.42 25.18 72.14
N ARG A 195 -33.61 24.85 71.61
CA ARG A 195 -34.84 24.73 72.42
C ARG A 195 -34.71 23.69 73.52
N LYS A 196 -34.06 22.55 73.26
CA LYS A 196 -33.82 21.51 74.27
C LYS A 196 -32.84 22.00 75.34
N ILE A 197 -31.78 22.72 74.96
CA ILE A 197 -30.83 23.35 75.90
C ILE A 197 -31.56 24.39 76.75
N ALA A 198 -32.36 25.28 76.15
CA ALA A 198 -33.14 26.28 76.90
C ALA A 198 -34.09 25.66 77.93
N LEU A 199 -34.79 24.56 77.57
CA LEU A 199 -35.63 23.81 78.51
C LEU A 199 -34.82 23.17 79.65
N LEU A 200 -33.67 22.55 79.35
CA LEU A 200 -32.79 21.97 80.36
C LEU A 200 -32.17 23.04 81.27
N THR A 201 -31.75 24.17 80.72
CA THR A 201 -31.25 25.33 81.48
C THR A 201 -32.33 25.87 82.42
N LYS A 202 -33.58 25.96 81.96
CA LYS A 202 -34.71 26.34 82.81
C LYS A 202 -34.90 25.34 83.96
N GLN A 203 -34.92 24.04 83.69
CA GLN A 203 -35.00 23.00 84.72
C GLN A 203 -33.82 23.06 85.72
N VAL A 204 -32.60 23.30 85.24
CA VAL A 204 -31.42 23.49 86.11
C VAL A 204 -31.56 24.75 86.96
N SER A 205 -32.10 25.84 86.42
CA SER A 205 -32.36 27.07 87.19
C SER A 205 -33.44 26.89 88.26
N GLU A 206 -34.51 26.15 87.95
CA GLU A 206 -35.58 25.79 88.89
C GLU A 206 -35.04 24.88 90.00
N LEU A 207 -34.22 23.87 89.66
CA LEU A 207 -33.54 23.01 90.63
C LEU A 207 -32.53 23.78 91.49
N LYS A 208 -31.77 24.72 90.91
CA LYS A 208 -30.86 25.61 91.68
C LYS A 208 -31.64 26.50 92.65
N ALA A 209 -32.76 27.10 92.22
CA ALA A 209 -33.61 27.90 93.09
C ALA A 209 -34.21 27.06 94.24
N LEU A 210 -34.70 25.85 93.96
CA LEU A 210 -35.17 24.91 94.98
C LEU A 210 -34.05 24.49 95.95
N ASN A 211 -32.83 24.31 95.45
CA ASN A 211 -31.66 23.98 96.28
C ASN A 211 -31.29 25.16 97.19
N GLU A 212 -31.19 26.39 96.67
CA GLU A 212 -30.94 27.58 97.50
C GLU A 212 -32.08 27.82 98.53
N ILE A 213 -33.34 27.57 98.19
CA ILE A 213 -34.45 27.59 99.17
C ILE A 213 -34.24 26.52 100.25
N SER A 214 -33.84 25.30 99.89
CA SER A 214 -33.56 24.21 100.84
C SER A 214 -32.36 24.51 101.73
N LYS A 215 -31.28 25.06 101.16
CA LYS A 215 -30.05 25.48 101.83
C LYS A 215 -30.30 26.65 102.76
N ASN A 216 -31.12 27.62 102.37
CA ASN A 216 -31.53 28.71 103.25
C ASN A 216 -32.41 28.19 104.39
N LYS A 217 -33.32 27.25 104.14
CA LYS A 217 -34.08 26.57 105.19
C LYS A 217 -33.19 25.80 106.17
N LEU A 218 -32.14 25.13 105.68
CA LEU A 218 -31.13 24.46 106.50
C LEU A 218 -30.26 25.47 107.29
N LYS A 219 -29.83 26.58 106.69
CA LYS A 219 -29.14 27.67 107.40
C LYS A 219 -30.01 28.31 108.47
N SER A 220 -31.31 28.49 108.24
CA SER A 220 -32.26 28.96 109.26
C SER A 220 -32.43 27.95 110.39
N GLN A 221 -32.34 26.64 110.12
CA GLN A 221 -32.32 25.62 111.17
C GLN A 221 -30.97 25.60 111.92
N SER A 222 -29.82 25.69 111.24
CA SER A 222 -28.51 25.68 111.90
C SER A 222 -28.28 26.96 112.72
N LYS A 223 -28.74 28.12 112.25
CA LYS A 223 -28.72 29.39 113.01
C LYS A 223 -29.70 29.40 114.19
N LEU A 224 -30.61 28.42 114.30
CA LEU A 224 -31.43 28.17 115.49
C LEU A 224 -30.80 27.14 116.46
N LEU A 225 -29.68 26.54 116.09
CA LEU A 225 -29.02 25.43 116.79
C LEU A 225 -27.60 25.74 117.26
N GLN A 226 -27.05 26.90 116.89
CA GLN A 226 -25.70 27.32 117.25
C GLN A 226 -25.75 28.80 117.68
N GLY A 227 -25.58 29.02 118.99
CA GLY A 227 -25.43 30.34 119.57
C GLY A 227 -23.95 30.68 119.80
N ASP A 228 -23.71 31.99 119.78
CA ASP A 228 -22.61 32.78 120.36
C ASP A 228 -21.13 32.43 120.07
N ASP A 229 -20.33 33.51 120.18
CA ASP A 229 -18.87 33.66 120.21
C ASP A 229 -18.08 33.61 118.87
N ASP A 230 -17.54 34.80 118.52
CA ASP A 230 -16.14 35.16 118.19
C ASP A 230 -15.38 34.43 117.02
N ASP A 231 -14.48 35.03 116.23
CA ASP A 231 -14.11 36.42 115.90
C ASP A 231 -13.19 36.41 114.62
N GLU A 232 -12.83 37.59 114.06
CA GLU A 232 -11.49 38.00 113.51
C GLU A 232 -10.60 36.94 112.76
N ASP A 233 -10.07 37.04 111.53
CA ASP A 233 -9.63 38.07 110.54
C ASP A 233 -9.77 37.47 109.10
N GLY A 234 -9.58 38.12 107.94
CA GLY A 234 -9.18 39.49 107.56
C GLY A 234 -8.66 39.48 106.10
N GLU A 235 -8.79 40.62 105.39
CA GLU A 235 -8.09 41.02 104.13
C GLU A 235 -8.22 40.09 102.88
N GLU A 236 -8.15 40.54 101.61
CA GLU A 236 -7.81 41.84 101.01
C GLU A 236 -8.44 41.93 99.60
N ASP A 237 -8.64 43.16 99.09
CA ASP A 237 -8.51 43.63 97.69
C ASP A 237 -9.20 42.89 96.51
N ASP A 238 -9.57 43.56 95.41
CA ASP A 238 -9.12 44.85 94.87
C ASP A 238 -10.29 45.56 94.12
N GLY A 239 -10.15 46.86 93.87
CA GLY A 239 -11.20 47.70 93.29
C GLY A 239 -11.43 47.56 91.78
N ASP A 240 -12.63 47.93 91.32
CA ASP A 240 -12.81 49.20 90.59
C ASP A 240 -14.30 49.39 90.21
N GLU A 241 -14.93 50.42 90.77
CA GLU A 241 -16.21 50.95 90.32
C GLU A 241 -15.94 52.18 89.44
N ASP A 242 -16.52 52.25 88.23
CA ASP A 242 -16.72 53.52 87.55
C ASP A 242 -18.15 53.62 86.98
N ASP A 243 -18.95 54.28 87.82
CA ASP A 243 -20.00 55.26 87.52
C ASP A 243 -21.21 54.89 86.64
N THR A 244 -22.36 54.82 87.33
CA THR A 244 -23.70 54.94 86.75
C THR A 244 -24.37 56.24 87.20
N ASP A 245 -24.61 57.13 86.24
CA ASP A 245 -25.78 58.02 86.05
C ASP A 245 -26.47 58.73 87.25
N ALA A 246 -26.80 60.00 86.98
CA ALA A 246 -27.83 60.85 87.60
C ALA A 246 -27.61 61.44 89.02
N GLY A 247 -27.54 62.79 89.15
CA GLY A 247 -27.54 63.38 90.50
C GLY A 247 -27.60 64.89 90.83
N LYS A 248 -27.90 65.83 89.92
CA LYS A 248 -28.63 67.12 90.19
C LYS A 248 -28.47 67.88 91.55
N HIS A 249 -27.96 69.13 91.54
CA HIS A 249 -28.31 70.25 92.47
C HIS A 249 -27.80 71.60 91.86
N THR A 250 -28.61 72.59 91.42
CA THR A 250 -29.40 73.66 92.11
C THR A 250 -28.62 74.82 92.78
N GLU A 251 -28.62 75.99 92.11
CA GLU A 251 -28.53 77.39 92.63
C GLU A 251 -27.23 77.82 93.39
N ASN A 252 -26.72 79.08 93.39
CA ASN A 252 -27.30 80.38 92.98
C ASN A 252 -26.22 81.49 92.73
N LEU A 253 -26.62 82.58 92.06
CA LEU A 253 -26.12 83.99 92.13
C LEU A 253 -24.76 84.47 91.53
N ASN A 254 -24.91 85.44 90.60
CA ASN A 254 -24.16 86.72 90.40
C ASN A 254 -22.97 86.84 89.41
N ASP A 255 -23.31 87.36 88.22
CA ASP A 255 -22.72 88.53 87.54
C ASP A 255 -21.19 88.71 87.42
N VAL A 256 -20.57 88.06 86.43
CA VAL A 256 -19.52 88.70 85.57
C VAL A 256 -19.61 88.18 84.11
N GLU A 257 -19.70 89.13 83.16
CA GLU A 257 -19.40 89.01 81.71
C GLU A 257 -20.23 88.08 80.78
N PRO A 258 -21.05 88.63 79.85
CA PRO A 258 -21.42 87.92 78.61
C PRO A 258 -20.24 87.66 77.67
N LYS A 259 -19.07 88.29 77.92
CA LYS A 259 -17.80 87.94 77.27
C LYS A 259 -17.29 86.57 77.70
N SER A 260 -17.62 86.08 78.90
CA SER A 260 -17.21 84.74 79.35
C SER A 260 -18.03 83.67 78.63
N ALA A 261 -19.36 83.83 78.58
CA ALA A 261 -20.26 82.95 77.82
C ALA A 261 -19.91 82.89 76.32
N LEU A 262 -19.74 84.05 75.66
CA LEU A 262 -19.33 84.09 74.24
C LEU A 262 -17.92 83.52 74.01
N ARG A 263 -17.01 83.62 75.00
CA ARG A 263 -15.70 82.95 74.93
C ARG A 263 -15.84 81.44 75.06
N VAL A 264 -16.71 80.92 75.94
CA VAL A 264 -16.95 79.48 76.10
C VAL A 264 -17.65 78.89 74.87
N GLU A 265 -18.61 79.59 74.27
CA GLU A 265 -19.23 79.17 73.00
C GLU A 265 -18.22 79.17 71.85
N LEU A 266 -17.36 80.20 71.78
CA LEU A 266 -16.29 80.27 70.77
C LEU A 266 -15.24 79.18 70.99
N ASP A 267 -14.83 78.93 72.24
CA ASP A 267 -13.88 77.89 72.63
C ASP A 267 -14.39 76.48 72.29
N LEU A 268 -15.67 76.21 72.60
CA LEU A 268 -16.35 74.98 72.21
C LEU A 268 -16.43 74.83 70.68
N ALA A 269 -16.80 75.89 69.96
CA ALA A 269 -16.84 75.88 68.50
C ALA A 269 -15.44 75.72 67.88
N THR A 270 -14.38 76.27 68.48
CA THR A 270 -13.00 76.01 68.04
C THR A 270 -12.57 74.58 68.34
N ARG A 271 -12.95 74.02 69.49
CA ARG A 271 -12.65 72.62 69.84
C ARG A 271 -13.36 71.62 68.93
N ASP A 272 -14.62 71.88 68.57
CA ASP A 272 -15.39 71.07 67.63
C ASP A 272 -14.86 71.23 66.19
N LEU A 273 -14.39 72.43 65.81
CA LEU A 273 -13.70 72.67 64.55
C LEU A 273 -12.35 71.95 64.50
N GLU A 274 -11.59 71.92 65.59
CA GLU A 274 -10.32 71.18 65.71
C GLU A 274 -10.55 69.67 65.70
N TYR A 275 -11.57 69.17 66.39
CA TYR A 275 -12.00 67.77 66.32
C TYR A 275 -12.42 67.38 64.89
N SER A 276 -13.21 68.23 64.21
CA SER A 276 -13.59 68.02 62.82
C SER A 276 -12.38 68.02 61.89
N LYS A 277 -11.44 68.98 62.03
CA LYS A 277 -10.20 69.04 61.24
C LYS A 277 -9.30 67.83 61.47
N THR A 278 -9.07 67.44 62.72
CA THR A 278 -8.27 66.24 63.04
C THR A 278 -8.93 64.98 62.50
N LYS A 279 -10.27 64.87 62.56
CA LYS A 279 -10.98 63.74 61.96
C LYS A 279 -10.92 63.72 60.43
N VAL A 280 -11.01 64.89 59.79
CA VAL A 280 -10.83 65.02 58.34
C VAL A 280 -9.41 64.63 57.94
N LEU A 281 -8.37 65.11 58.64
CA LEU A 281 -6.98 64.71 58.39
C LEU A 281 -6.75 63.21 58.57
N GLU A 282 -7.35 62.58 59.59
CA GLU A 282 -7.30 61.12 59.78
C GLU A 282 -7.98 60.38 58.61
N LEU A 283 -9.15 60.85 58.16
CA LEU A 283 -9.88 60.26 57.03
C LEU A 283 -9.16 60.49 55.69
N GLU A 284 -8.52 61.64 55.49
CA GLU A 284 -7.68 61.93 54.33
C GLU A 284 -6.46 61.02 54.30
N LYS A 285 -5.77 60.88 55.44
CA LYS A 285 -4.64 59.95 55.58
C LYS A 285 -5.07 58.51 55.30
N ARG A 286 -6.17 58.04 55.89
CA ARG A 286 -6.72 56.69 55.62
C ARG A 286 -7.12 56.51 54.16
N ASN A 287 -7.66 57.55 53.50
CA ASN A 287 -7.96 57.51 52.07
C ASN A 287 -6.69 57.49 51.19
N GLN A 288 -5.60 58.16 51.61
CA GLN A 288 -4.30 58.06 50.94
C GLN A 288 -3.70 56.65 51.11
N GLU A 289 -3.69 56.10 52.33
CA GLU A 289 -3.26 54.73 52.63
C GLU A 289 -4.08 53.68 51.84
N LEU A 290 -5.39 53.88 51.70
CA LEU A 290 -6.27 53.03 50.87
C LEU A 290 -5.98 53.17 49.36
N LYS A 291 -5.70 54.38 48.85
CA LYS A 291 -5.29 54.57 47.45
C LYS A 291 -3.94 53.95 47.15
N GLU A 292 -2.96 54.10 48.05
CA GLU A 292 -1.65 53.47 47.91
C GLU A 292 -1.73 51.95 47.93
N SER A 293 -2.54 51.37 48.83
CA SER A 293 -2.72 49.91 48.90
C SER A 293 -3.49 49.37 47.69
N LEU A 294 -4.47 50.10 47.16
CA LEU A 294 -5.12 49.78 45.89
C LEU A 294 -4.12 49.84 44.71
N SER A 295 -3.33 50.91 44.60
CA SER A 295 -2.31 51.03 43.54
C SER A 295 -1.28 49.89 43.59
N LYS A 296 -0.80 49.55 44.79
CA LYS A 296 0.13 48.42 45.00
C LYS A 296 -0.51 47.06 44.64
N LEU A 297 -1.81 46.90 44.90
CA LEU A 297 -2.56 45.69 44.55
C LEU A 297 -2.81 45.59 43.03
N GLU A 298 -3.10 46.70 42.37
CA GLU A 298 -3.27 46.79 40.91
C GLU A 298 -1.95 46.53 40.17
N GLU A 299 -0.84 47.12 40.63
CA GLU A 299 0.51 46.80 40.14
C GLU A 299 0.87 45.31 40.34
N SER A 300 0.52 44.72 41.50
CA SER A 300 0.70 43.29 41.76
C SER A 300 -0.12 42.42 40.80
N TYR A 301 -1.37 42.82 40.51
CA TYR A 301 -2.25 42.09 39.59
C TYR A 301 -1.72 42.13 38.14
N GLU A 302 -1.25 43.29 37.68
CA GLU A 302 -0.57 43.40 36.38
C GLU A 302 0.70 42.55 36.31
N GLN A 303 1.49 42.50 37.38
CA GLN A 303 2.69 41.68 37.45
C GLN A 303 2.34 40.19 37.37
N ASP A 304 1.34 39.73 38.13
CA ASP A 304 0.87 38.34 38.08
C ASP A 304 0.27 37.97 36.71
N GLU A 305 -0.45 38.87 36.04
CA GLU A 305 -0.96 38.62 34.69
C GLU A 305 0.19 38.45 33.67
N LYS A 306 1.20 39.33 33.73
CA LYS A 306 2.43 39.24 32.89
C LYS A 306 3.20 37.94 33.20
N LEU A 307 3.30 37.57 34.48
CA LEU A 307 3.97 36.33 34.92
C LEU A 307 3.20 35.10 34.43
N ASN A 308 1.87 35.10 34.49
CA ASN A 308 1.03 33.99 34.00
C ASN A 308 1.13 33.83 32.48
N LYS A 309 1.09 34.91 31.70
CA LYS A 309 1.37 34.87 30.24
C LYS A 309 2.76 34.28 29.94
N LEU A 310 3.76 34.63 30.74
CA LEU A 310 5.12 34.09 30.61
C LEU A 310 5.20 32.60 31.02
N ARG A 311 4.46 32.17 32.05
CA ARG A 311 4.33 30.74 32.45
C ARG A 311 3.67 29.93 31.34
N GLU A 312 2.57 30.41 30.77
CA GLU A 312 1.89 29.76 29.65
C GLU A 312 2.79 29.65 28.41
N SER A 313 3.51 30.73 28.07
CA SER A 313 4.49 30.70 26.98
C SER A 313 5.61 29.68 27.23
N ASN A 314 6.15 29.60 28.45
CA ASN A 314 7.16 28.60 28.80
C ASN A 314 6.61 27.17 28.71
N LEU A 315 5.41 26.92 29.25
CA LEU A 315 4.75 25.62 29.15
C LEU A 315 4.52 25.19 27.69
N MET A 316 4.18 26.12 26.80
CA MET A 316 4.05 25.87 25.37
C MET A 316 5.41 25.60 24.70
N LEU A 317 6.46 26.31 25.08
CA LEU A 317 7.83 26.05 24.62
C LEU A 317 8.37 24.69 25.11
N GLU A 318 8.10 24.30 26.35
CA GLU A 318 8.43 22.98 26.91
C GLU A 318 7.71 21.84 26.19
N LYS A 319 6.41 22.01 25.90
CA LYS A 319 5.64 21.07 25.07
C LYS A 319 6.18 20.98 23.64
N ASN A 320 6.52 22.10 23.02
CA ASN A 320 7.12 22.11 21.68
C ASN A 320 8.49 21.43 21.69
N ASN A 321 9.32 21.67 22.70
CA ASN A 321 10.61 21.02 22.86
C ASN A 321 10.49 19.51 23.09
N SER A 322 9.52 19.04 23.88
CA SER A 322 9.31 17.61 24.09
C SER A 322 8.83 16.89 22.81
N ILE A 323 7.93 17.52 22.03
CA ILE A 323 7.49 17.04 20.72
C ILE A 323 8.66 17.01 19.72
N LEU A 324 9.49 18.07 19.68
CA LEU A 324 10.68 18.14 18.83
C LEU A 324 11.73 17.08 19.21
N LEU A 325 11.93 16.81 20.51
CA LEU A 325 12.79 15.73 20.98
C LEU A 325 12.24 14.35 20.60
N GLN A 326 10.93 14.11 20.75
CA GLN A 326 10.29 12.87 20.32
C GLN A 326 10.44 12.66 18.81
N LYS A 327 10.20 13.71 18.00
CA LYS A 327 10.41 13.67 16.55
C LYS A 327 11.87 13.40 16.20
N SER A 328 12.82 14.14 16.78
CA SER A 328 14.26 13.93 16.58
C SER A 328 14.69 12.51 16.94
N ASN A 329 14.14 11.91 17.99
CA ASN A 329 14.43 10.53 18.38
C ASN A 329 13.77 9.51 17.44
N SER A 330 12.60 9.80 16.88
CA SER A 330 11.99 9.00 15.81
C SER A 330 12.85 9.04 14.54
N ASP A 331 13.28 10.23 14.12
CA ASP A 331 14.10 10.44 12.93
C ASP A 331 15.48 9.80 13.08
N LYS A 332 16.12 9.86 14.27
CA LYS A 332 17.33 9.09 14.57
C LYS A 332 17.11 7.59 14.44
N ARG A 333 15.96 7.06 14.90
CA ARG A 333 15.63 5.63 14.77
C ARG A 333 15.40 5.21 13.31
N THR A 334 14.78 6.04 12.47
CA THR A 334 14.61 5.75 11.04
C THR A 334 15.94 5.83 10.29
N ILE A 335 16.78 6.83 10.58
CA ILE A 335 18.15 6.94 10.04
C ILE A 335 18.98 5.72 10.39
N ILE A 336 18.96 5.25 11.65
CA ILE A 336 19.68 4.04 12.07
C ILE A 336 19.17 2.81 11.30
N LYS A 337 17.84 2.62 11.19
CA LYS A 337 17.26 1.51 10.41
C LYS A 337 17.74 1.53 8.96
N LEU A 338 17.56 2.65 8.26
CA LEU A 338 17.97 2.82 6.88
C LEU A 338 19.48 2.59 6.69
N ASN A 339 20.31 3.10 7.60
CA ASN A 339 21.76 2.87 7.55
C ASN A 339 22.13 1.40 7.78
N THR A 340 21.42 0.67 8.67
CA THR A 340 21.64 -0.78 8.83
C THR A 340 21.15 -1.61 7.64
N GLU A 341 20.06 -1.19 6.97
CA GLU A 341 19.56 -1.83 5.75
C GLU A 341 20.51 -1.59 4.57
N LEU A 342 20.97 -0.35 4.40
CA LEU A 342 21.96 0.02 3.38
C LEU A 342 23.29 -0.71 3.64
N SER A 343 23.77 -0.77 4.88
CA SER A 343 24.97 -1.53 5.25
C SER A 343 24.85 -3.03 4.94
N LYS A 344 23.67 -3.64 5.15
CA LYS A 344 23.40 -5.03 4.74
C LYS A 344 23.40 -5.19 3.23
N ALA A 345 22.67 -4.34 2.51
CA ALA A 345 22.61 -4.38 1.05
C ALA A 345 24.00 -4.21 0.40
N THR A 346 24.83 -3.30 0.92
CA THR A 346 26.23 -3.14 0.47
C THR A 346 27.06 -4.40 0.74
N LYS A 347 26.93 -5.03 1.91
CA LYS A 347 27.63 -6.30 2.20
C LYS A 347 27.18 -7.44 1.28
N ASP A 348 25.87 -7.54 1.01
CA ASP A 348 25.31 -8.56 0.11
C ASP A 348 25.76 -8.35 -1.34
N LEU A 349 25.88 -7.09 -1.78
CA LEU A 349 26.42 -6.75 -3.11
C LEU A 349 27.92 -7.08 -3.21
N ILE A 350 28.73 -6.70 -2.22
CA ILE A 350 30.16 -7.05 -2.16
C ILE A 350 30.37 -8.58 -2.14
N ALA A 351 29.53 -9.31 -1.42
CA ALA A 351 29.59 -10.77 -1.40
C ALA A 351 29.29 -11.38 -2.79
N LYS A 352 28.26 -10.88 -3.48
CA LYS A 352 27.93 -11.30 -4.85
C LYS A 352 29.02 -10.92 -5.86
N GLU A 353 29.60 -9.72 -5.74
CA GLU A 353 30.71 -9.28 -6.57
C GLU A 353 31.94 -10.20 -6.39
N SER A 354 32.27 -10.56 -5.15
CA SER A 354 33.31 -11.55 -4.85
C SER A 354 33.00 -12.92 -5.46
N GLU A 355 31.75 -13.39 -5.34
CA GLU A 355 31.31 -14.67 -5.93
C GLU A 355 31.42 -14.66 -7.47
N TYR A 356 30.98 -13.58 -8.12
CA TYR A 356 31.09 -13.42 -9.57
C TYR A 356 32.54 -13.26 -10.02
N SER A 357 33.39 -12.56 -9.27
CA SER A 357 34.82 -12.45 -9.54
C SER A 357 35.52 -13.81 -9.45
N GLN A 358 35.22 -14.62 -8.42
CA GLN A 358 35.70 -16.00 -8.33
C GLN A 358 35.20 -16.89 -9.47
N LYS A 359 33.93 -16.75 -9.87
CA LYS A 359 33.37 -17.47 -11.03
C LYS A 359 34.07 -17.06 -12.33
N LEU A 360 34.31 -15.77 -12.54
CA LEU A 360 35.05 -15.25 -13.70
C LEU A 360 36.48 -15.78 -13.71
N SER A 361 37.17 -15.80 -12.56
CA SER A 361 38.51 -16.39 -12.43
C SER A 361 38.53 -17.88 -12.78
N LYS A 362 37.54 -18.65 -12.29
CA LYS A 362 37.41 -20.09 -12.62
C LYS A 362 37.07 -20.32 -14.09
N LEU A 363 36.26 -19.45 -14.72
CA LEU A 363 35.97 -19.52 -16.16
C LEU A 363 37.19 -19.15 -17.00
N LYS A 364 37.98 -18.14 -16.58
CA LYS A 364 39.25 -17.79 -17.23
C LYS A 364 40.26 -18.93 -17.12
N GLN A 365 40.42 -19.52 -15.93
CA GLN A 365 41.28 -20.69 -15.74
C GLN A 365 40.84 -21.85 -16.66
N LYS A 366 39.53 -22.16 -16.74
CA LYS A 366 39.03 -23.19 -17.66
C LYS A 366 39.20 -22.88 -19.15
N LEU A 367 39.23 -21.61 -19.52
CA LEU A 367 39.50 -21.19 -20.90
C LEU A 367 40.99 -21.41 -21.24
N ASP A 368 41.87 -21.15 -20.28
CA ASP A 368 43.32 -21.38 -20.35
C ASP A 368 43.64 -22.90 -20.36
N GLU A 369 42.98 -23.69 -19.49
CA GLU A 369 43.01 -25.17 -19.47
C GLU A 369 42.46 -25.83 -20.76
N HIS A 370 41.90 -25.06 -21.68
CA HIS A 370 41.35 -25.53 -22.96
C HIS A 370 41.93 -24.75 -24.16
N SER A 371 43.03 -24.01 -24.00
CA SER A 371 43.68 -23.29 -25.09
C SER A 371 44.32 -24.22 -26.13
N ASP A 372 44.71 -25.42 -25.68
CA ASP A 372 45.28 -26.52 -26.48
C ASP A 372 44.24 -27.24 -27.37
N TYR A 373 42.95 -26.98 -27.19
CA TYR A 373 41.87 -27.69 -27.89
C TYR A 373 41.99 -27.60 -29.41
N ASP A 374 42.36 -26.44 -29.97
CA ASP A 374 42.53 -26.30 -31.42
C ASP A 374 43.81 -26.99 -31.92
N GLU A 375 44.86 -27.11 -31.11
CA GLU A 375 46.06 -27.89 -31.45
C GLU A 375 45.76 -29.39 -31.46
N ILE A 376 45.16 -29.92 -30.38
CA ILE A 376 44.71 -31.32 -30.28
C ILE A 376 43.72 -31.66 -31.40
N LYS A 377 42.83 -30.75 -31.77
CA LYS A 377 41.88 -30.93 -32.88
C LYS A 377 42.57 -30.96 -34.25
N ASN A 378 43.63 -30.17 -34.44
CA ASN A 378 44.45 -30.23 -35.65
C ASN A 378 45.23 -31.55 -35.71
N GLU A 379 45.87 -31.97 -34.62
CA GLU A 379 46.57 -33.26 -34.51
C GLU A 379 45.62 -34.44 -34.73
N LEU A 380 44.44 -34.45 -34.11
CA LEU A 380 43.41 -35.47 -34.35
C LEU A 380 42.86 -35.43 -35.78
N SER A 381 42.78 -34.25 -36.41
CA SER A 381 42.41 -34.17 -37.83
C SER A 381 43.50 -34.77 -38.73
N ILE A 382 44.78 -34.60 -38.38
CA ILE A 382 45.93 -35.17 -39.09
C ILE A 382 45.98 -36.69 -38.89
N LEU A 383 45.87 -37.16 -37.64
CA LEU A 383 45.81 -38.59 -37.31
C LEU A 383 44.61 -39.27 -37.97
N ARG A 384 43.44 -38.61 -37.99
CA ARG A 384 42.26 -39.13 -38.70
C ARG A 384 42.46 -39.14 -40.22
N SER A 385 43.17 -38.18 -40.81
CA SER A 385 43.56 -38.34 -42.22
C SER A 385 44.46 -39.55 -42.41
N PHE A 386 45.49 -39.75 -41.59
CA PHE A 386 46.33 -40.96 -41.70
C PHE A 386 45.54 -42.27 -41.49
N GLU A 387 44.67 -42.36 -40.48
CA GLU A 387 43.91 -43.58 -40.17
C GLU A 387 42.87 -43.93 -41.24
N PHE A 388 42.31 -42.95 -41.95
CA PHE A 388 41.32 -43.18 -43.02
C PHE A 388 41.90 -43.21 -44.45
N ASP A 389 43.21 -43.00 -44.62
CA ASP A 389 43.90 -43.01 -45.94
C ASP A 389 44.82 -44.23 -46.10
N VAL A 390 45.09 -45.01 -45.03
CA VAL A 390 45.87 -46.27 -45.08
C VAL A 390 45.15 -47.41 -45.84
N ASP A 391 43.83 -47.37 -45.97
CA ASP A 391 43.04 -48.35 -46.74
C ASP A 391 43.06 -48.10 -48.27
N LEU A 392 43.69 -47.01 -48.73
CA LEU A 392 43.78 -46.63 -50.14
C LEU A 392 45.19 -46.14 -50.51
N ASP A 393 46.18 -47.03 -50.51
CA ASP A 393 47.04 -47.19 -51.70
C ASP A 393 47.98 -48.40 -51.61
N ASN A 394 47.79 -49.33 -52.54
CA ASN A 394 48.78 -50.35 -52.88
C ASN A 394 49.38 -50.07 -54.28
N GLU A 395 49.84 -48.84 -54.52
CA GLU A 395 50.82 -48.56 -55.57
C GLU A 395 51.62 -47.28 -55.29
N LYS A 396 52.84 -47.18 -55.85
CA LYS A 396 53.83 -46.16 -55.45
C LYS A 396 53.81 -44.93 -56.35
N SER A 397 53.74 -43.74 -55.75
CA SER A 397 54.62 -42.62 -56.13
C SER A 397 54.78 -41.58 -55.03
N ALA A 398 56.02 -41.31 -54.65
CA ALA A 398 56.34 -40.27 -53.68
C ALA A 398 56.51 -38.91 -54.40
N GLY A 399 55.72 -37.90 -54.02
CA GLY A 399 55.97 -36.52 -54.42
C GLY A 399 54.76 -35.58 -54.46
N ASP A 400 53.57 -36.07 -54.85
CA ASP A 400 52.41 -35.21 -55.18
C ASP A 400 51.21 -35.35 -54.20
N SER A 401 51.38 -36.14 -53.14
CA SER A 401 50.32 -36.52 -52.19
C SER A 401 49.70 -35.36 -51.41
N SER A 402 50.25 -34.14 -51.46
CA SER A 402 49.61 -32.96 -50.85
C SER A 402 48.57 -32.32 -51.76
N ILE A 403 48.85 -32.23 -53.07
CA ILE A 403 47.97 -31.57 -54.05
C ILE A 403 46.84 -32.51 -54.46
N ASP A 404 47.13 -33.77 -54.79
CA ASP A 404 46.07 -34.72 -55.15
C ASP A 404 45.16 -35.06 -53.97
N HIS A 405 45.68 -35.16 -52.74
CA HIS A 405 44.85 -35.25 -51.53
C HIS A 405 43.98 -34.00 -51.34
N THR A 406 44.54 -32.79 -51.51
CA THR A 406 43.75 -31.54 -51.41
C THR A 406 42.67 -31.46 -52.48
N LEU A 407 42.96 -31.91 -53.71
CA LEU A 407 42.00 -32.01 -54.80
C LEU A 407 40.92 -33.05 -54.51
N MET A 408 41.27 -34.22 -53.97
CA MET A 408 40.33 -35.28 -53.59
C MET A 408 39.41 -34.83 -52.45
N VAL A 409 39.96 -34.23 -51.38
CA VAL A 409 39.19 -33.65 -50.27
C VAL A 409 38.25 -32.56 -50.78
N ARG A 410 38.73 -31.67 -51.67
CA ARG A 410 37.91 -30.63 -52.28
C ARG A 410 36.81 -31.20 -53.18
N ASN A 411 37.10 -32.26 -53.95
CA ASN A 411 36.13 -32.95 -54.79
C ASN A 411 35.05 -33.64 -53.94
N ARG A 412 35.45 -34.35 -52.88
CA ARG A 412 34.53 -34.98 -51.90
C ARG A 412 33.65 -33.95 -51.20
N LYS A 413 34.21 -32.79 -50.81
CA LYS A 413 33.45 -31.66 -50.27
C LYS A 413 32.47 -31.08 -51.29
N LEU A 414 32.90 -30.82 -52.52
CA LEU A 414 32.03 -30.33 -53.60
C LEU A 414 30.90 -31.32 -53.93
N ASN A 415 31.14 -32.63 -53.85
CA ASN A 415 30.10 -33.64 -54.02
C ASN A 415 29.10 -33.64 -52.86
N ASN A 416 29.55 -33.48 -51.61
CA ASN A 416 28.67 -33.32 -50.46
C ASN A 416 27.83 -32.04 -50.57
N ASP A 417 28.45 -30.91 -50.92
CA ASP A 417 27.78 -29.63 -51.13
C ASP A 417 26.76 -29.72 -52.28
N LEU A 418 27.07 -30.45 -53.37
CA LEU A 418 26.14 -30.75 -54.47
C LEU A 418 24.96 -31.63 -54.02
N VAL A 419 25.18 -32.62 -53.16
CA VAL A 419 24.10 -33.45 -52.60
C VAL A 419 23.22 -32.62 -51.65
N GLU A 420 23.81 -31.77 -50.80
CA GLU A 420 23.04 -30.90 -49.92
C GLU A 420 22.23 -29.86 -50.71
N LEU A 421 22.82 -29.26 -51.75
CA LEU A 421 22.12 -28.34 -52.66
C LEU A 421 21.00 -29.04 -53.44
N ARG A 422 21.21 -30.28 -53.92
CA ARG A 422 20.15 -31.09 -54.55
C ARG A 422 19.00 -31.36 -53.57
N ASN A 423 19.31 -31.68 -52.31
CA ASN A 423 18.28 -31.89 -51.28
C ASN A 423 17.53 -30.59 -50.95
N LYS A 424 18.22 -29.43 -50.90
CA LYS A 424 17.60 -28.12 -50.75
C LYS A 424 16.70 -27.76 -51.93
N CYS A 425 17.16 -27.96 -53.17
CA CYS A 425 16.34 -27.76 -54.37
C CYS A 425 15.11 -28.67 -54.38
N SER A 426 15.26 -29.97 -54.10
CA SER A 426 14.13 -30.91 -53.99
C SER A 426 13.11 -30.48 -52.93
N LYS A 427 13.57 -30.00 -51.76
CA LYS A 427 12.70 -29.46 -50.71
C LYS A 427 11.98 -28.17 -51.13
N LEU A 428 12.66 -27.25 -51.81
CA LEU A 428 12.07 -26.03 -52.36
C LEU A 428 11.06 -26.34 -53.47
N GLU A 429 11.36 -27.29 -54.37
CA GLU A 429 10.42 -27.79 -55.37
C GLU A 429 9.18 -28.42 -54.74
N GLN A 430 9.34 -29.19 -53.67
CA GLN A 430 8.21 -29.75 -52.92
C GLN A 430 7.35 -28.65 -52.27
N GLN A 431 7.97 -27.60 -51.72
CA GLN A 431 7.25 -26.43 -51.18
C GLN A 431 6.52 -25.65 -52.29
N ILE A 432 7.15 -25.43 -53.44
CA ILE A 432 6.53 -24.78 -54.61
C ILE A 432 5.34 -25.60 -55.11
N ARG A 433 5.45 -26.93 -55.19
CA ARG A 433 4.32 -27.82 -55.53
C ARG A 433 3.17 -27.67 -54.52
N GLN A 434 3.46 -27.76 -53.22
CA GLN A 434 2.46 -27.58 -52.16
C GLN A 434 1.76 -26.21 -52.21
N LEU A 435 2.51 -25.12 -52.43
CA LEU A 435 1.95 -23.78 -52.57
C LEU A 435 1.11 -23.65 -53.86
N THR A 436 1.53 -24.26 -54.96
CA THR A 436 0.79 -24.30 -56.23
C THR A 436 -0.53 -25.05 -56.08
N ASP A 437 -0.51 -26.23 -55.42
CA ASP A 437 -1.71 -27.03 -55.17
C ASP A 437 -2.67 -26.32 -54.19
N ASN A 438 -2.14 -25.64 -53.17
CA ASN A 438 -2.92 -24.79 -52.29
C ASN A 438 -3.56 -23.61 -53.06
N SER A 439 -2.82 -22.97 -53.97
CA SER A 439 -3.34 -21.88 -54.81
C SER A 439 -4.48 -22.38 -55.70
N LYS A 440 -4.29 -23.48 -56.42
CA LYS A 440 -5.35 -24.13 -57.23
C LYS A 440 -6.56 -24.52 -56.40
N ARG A 441 -6.36 -25.02 -55.18
CA ARG A 441 -7.46 -25.36 -54.26
C ARG A 441 -8.22 -24.11 -53.80
N ARG A 442 -7.53 -22.99 -53.54
CA ARG A 442 -8.16 -21.70 -53.22
C ARG A 442 -8.91 -21.12 -54.41
N GLU A 443 -8.34 -21.20 -55.60
CA GLU A 443 -8.95 -20.76 -56.86
C GLU A 443 -10.22 -21.56 -57.19
N SER A 444 -10.19 -22.89 -57.01
CA SER A 444 -11.38 -23.75 -57.10
C SER A 444 -12.44 -23.41 -56.04
N GLN A 445 -12.04 -23.08 -54.81
CA GLN A 445 -12.96 -22.59 -53.77
C GLN A 445 -13.57 -21.23 -54.15
N ILE A 446 -12.79 -20.30 -54.70
CA ILE A 446 -13.27 -18.98 -55.15
C ILE A 446 -14.25 -19.15 -56.31
N SER A 447 -13.93 -19.97 -57.32
CA SER A 447 -14.85 -20.27 -58.43
C SER A 447 -16.15 -20.93 -57.96
N SER A 448 -16.08 -21.85 -57.00
CA SER A 448 -17.26 -22.46 -56.39
C SER A 448 -18.11 -21.44 -55.63
N LEU A 449 -17.48 -20.53 -54.85
CA LEU A 449 -18.17 -19.44 -54.15
C LEU A 449 -18.74 -18.39 -55.12
N GLN A 450 -18.06 -18.08 -56.22
CA GLN A 450 -18.55 -17.21 -57.28
C GLN A 450 -19.79 -17.81 -57.93
N SER A 451 -19.76 -19.09 -58.34
CA SER A 451 -20.93 -19.77 -58.90
C SER A 451 -22.10 -19.85 -57.92
N ILE A 452 -21.84 -20.05 -56.63
CA ILE A 452 -22.87 -20.01 -55.59
C ILE A 452 -23.42 -18.58 -55.41
N ASN A 453 -22.58 -17.55 -55.44
CA ASN A 453 -23.01 -16.16 -55.35
C ASN A 453 -23.80 -15.73 -56.59
N GLU A 454 -23.35 -16.05 -57.81
CA GLU A 454 -24.10 -15.82 -59.05
C GLU A 454 -25.46 -16.51 -59.01
N LYS A 455 -25.53 -17.73 -58.46
CA LYS A 455 -26.80 -18.42 -58.23
C LYS A 455 -27.66 -17.71 -57.19
N LEU A 456 -27.10 -17.27 -56.07
CA LEU A 456 -27.83 -16.50 -55.04
C LEU A 456 -28.28 -15.13 -55.57
N GLU A 457 -27.49 -14.46 -56.40
CA GLU A 457 -27.84 -13.19 -57.05
C GLU A 457 -28.95 -13.40 -58.11
N SER A 458 -28.88 -14.49 -58.88
CA SER A 458 -29.97 -14.90 -59.78
C SER A 458 -31.25 -15.26 -59.01
N ASP A 459 -31.15 -16.03 -57.92
CA ASP A 459 -32.28 -16.38 -57.06
C ASP A 459 -32.87 -15.13 -56.37
N ILE A 460 -32.04 -14.19 -55.90
CA ILE A 460 -32.47 -12.89 -55.36
C ILE A 460 -33.11 -12.04 -56.46
N SER A 461 -32.57 -12.02 -57.68
CA SER A 461 -33.15 -11.31 -58.83
C SER A 461 -34.53 -11.87 -59.18
N ASN A 462 -34.67 -13.20 -59.23
CA ASN A 462 -35.93 -13.88 -59.48
C ASN A 462 -36.96 -13.66 -58.35
N VAL A 463 -36.52 -13.71 -57.08
CA VAL A 463 -37.38 -13.38 -55.93
C VAL A 463 -37.82 -11.92 -55.97
N ARG A 464 -36.91 -10.99 -56.29
CA ARG A 464 -37.18 -9.55 -56.38
C ARG A 464 -38.04 -9.18 -57.59
N GLY A 465 -37.98 -9.94 -58.68
CA GLY A 465 -38.90 -9.85 -59.82
C GLY A 465 -40.31 -10.41 -59.55
N ASN A 466 -40.47 -11.26 -58.53
CA ASN A 466 -41.77 -11.77 -58.07
C ASN A 466 -42.32 -11.02 -56.83
N ASN A 467 -41.65 -9.97 -56.34
CA ASN A 467 -41.92 -9.42 -55.00
C ASN A 467 -42.95 -8.29 -54.93
N ASP A 468 -43.65 -7.98 -56.03
CA ASP A 468 -44.81 -7.06 -56.03
C ASP A 468 -46.04 -7.65 -55.29
N ASN A 469 -45.91 -8.86 -54.71
CA ASN A 469 -47.01 -9.62 -54.11
C ASN A 469 -46.74 -10.13 -52.66
N TRP A 470 -45.67 -9.67 -52.00
CA TRP A 470 -45.27 -10.15 -50.66
C TRP A 470 -45.83 -9.34 -49.47
N GLU A 471 -46.30 -8.10 -49.67
CA GLU A 471 -46.86 -7.28 -48.57
C GLU A 471 -48.16 -7.87 -47.94
N ALA A 472 -48.75 -8.90 -48.55
CA ALA A 472 -50.00 -9.51 -48.12
C ALA A 472 -49.88 -10.74 -47.19
N MET A 473 -48.67 -11.18 -46.80
CA MET A 473 -48.51 -12.43 -46.01
C MET A 473 -47.63 -12.30 -44.76
N SER A 474 -48.05 -11.43 -43.83
CA SER A 474 -47.69 -11.59 -42.42
C SER A 474 -48.57 -12.63 -41.72
N MET A 475 -47.98 -13.29 -40.71
CA MET A 475 -48.62 -14.10 -39.64
C MET A 475 -48.89 -15.60 -39.90
N ILE A 476 -48.89 -16.37 -38.79
CA ILE A 476 -48.94 -17.85 -38.65
C ILE A 476 -47.61 -18.55 -39.05
N SER A 477 -46.97 -19.42 -38.24
CA SER A 477 -47.28 -19.99 -36.91
C SER A 477 -46.01 -20.14 -36.06
N GLY A 478 -46.17 -20.23 -34.73
CA GLY A 478 -45.12 -20.75 -33.83
C GLY A 478 -45.29 -22.25 -33.52
N VAL A 479 -44.58 -22.68 -32.46
CA VAL A 479 -44.84 -23.88 -31.63
C VAL A 479 -44.26 -25.26 -32.11
N SER A 480 -42.98 -25.45 -31.79
CA SER A 480 -42.46 -26.50 -30.88
C SER A 480 -42.22 -27.98 -31.30
N ARG A 481 -41.03 -28.46 -30.89
CA ARG A 481 -40.70 -29.73 -30.18
C ARG A 481 -40.81 -31.12 -30.87
N PHE A 482 -39.61 -31.66 -31.13
CA PHE A 482 -39.14 -33.04 -30.76
C PHE A 482 -39.46 -34.25 -31.73
N PRO A 483 -38.77 -35.43 -31.59
CA PRO A 483 -37.95 -36.08 -32.66
C PRO A 483 -38.61 -37.40 -33.20
N PRO A 484 -37.97 -38.49 -33.73
CA PRO A 484 -36.53 -38.81 -34.00
C PRO A 484 -36.17 -39.63 -35.29
N ALA A 485 -34.87 -39.74 -35.61
CA ALA A 485 -34.14 -40.90 -36.20
C ALA A 485 -32.63 -40.56 -36.28
N ARG A 486 -31.64 -41.35 -35.80
CA ARG A 486 -31.07 -42.61 -36.36
C ARG A 486 -30.66 -42.51 -37.83
N SER A 487 -29.49 -42.99 -38.29
CA SER A 487 -28.27 -43.53 -37.65
C SER A 487 -27.26 -43.92 -38.76
N ILE A 488 -25.95 -44.03 -38.44
CA ILE A 488 -25.00 -45.11 -38.85
C ILE A 488 -23.55 -44.57 -38.86
N ALA A 489 -22.74 -45.12 -37.95
CA ALA A 489 -21.27 -45.18 -38.03
C ALA A 489 -20.84 -46.45 -37.26
N PRO A 490 -20.03 -47.36 -37.82
CA PRO A 490 -19.74 -48.66 -37.19
C PRO A 490 -18.46 -48.68 -36.32
N SER A 491 -18.56 -49.37 -35.16
CA SER A 491 -17.57 -50.23 -34.43
C SER A 491 -16.04 -49.97 -34.58
N THR A 492 -15.17 -50.05 -33.56
CA THR A 492 -15.01 -51.01 -32.42
C THR A 492 -14.13 -50.38 -31.29
N ARG A 493 -14.06 -50.83 -30.02
CA ARG A 493 -14.83 -51.75 -29.15
C ARG A 493 -14.46 -51.46 -27.66
N PHE A 494 -15.33 -51.86 -26.75
CA PHE A 494 -15.13 -52.06 -25.28
C PHE A 494 -14.83 -53.57 -25.02
N SER A 495 -14.45 -54.12 -23.85
CA SER A 495 -13.96 -53.66 -22.52
C SER A 495 -13.51 -54.91 -21.70
N SER A 496 -12.68 -54.69 -20.66
CA SER A 496 -12.57 -55.42 -19.36
C SER A 496 -12.84 -56.94 -19.25
N HIS A 497 -11.83 -57.67 -18.76
CA HIS A 497 -11.84 -58.77 -17.75
C HIS A 497 -10.38 -58.85 -17.21
N GLY A 498 -10.03 -59.03 -15.93
CA GLY A 498 -10.76 -59.03 -14.65
C GLY A 498 -9.78 -59.38 -13.49
N ASN A 499 -10.12 -58.99 -12.25
CA ASN A 499 -9.50 -59.40 -10.97
C ASN A 499 -8.02 -59.05 -10.65
N GLY A 500 -7.78 -58.55 -9.43
CA GLY A 500 -6.44 -58.42 -8.84
C GLY A 500 -6.32 -57.27 -7.83
N LYS A 501 -6.70 -57.49 -6.56
CA LYS A 501 -6.53 -56.52 -5.48
C LYS A 501 -5.10 -56.58 -4.89
N ILE A 502 -4.80 -55.59 -4.03
CA ILE A 502 -3.77 -55.55 -2.97
C ILE A 502 -2.44 -54.88 -3.36
N SER A 503 -2.12 -53.85 -2.57
CA SER A 503 -0.79 -53.37 -2.19
C SER A 503 -0.83 -53.21 -0.66
N PRO A 504 0.29 -52.98 0.07
CA PRO A 504 1.69 -53.32 -0.16
C PRO A 504 2.35 -54.04 1.07
N ALA A 505 3.69 -54.18 1.04
CA ALA A 505 4.63 -54.38 2.18
C ALA A 505 5.14 -55.80 2.53
N ALA A 506 6.37 -55.80 3.08
CA ALA A 506 7.19 -56.91 3.62
C ALA A 506 7.69 -57.97 2.60
N SER A 507 8.99 -58.07 2.26
CA SER A 507 10.20 -58.39 3.06
C SER A 507 10.51 -59.88 3.13
N ILE A 508 11.65 -60.33 2.56
CA ILE A 508 12.65 -61.27 3.15
C ILE A 508 13.72 -61.67 2.09
N ALA A 509 14.98 -61.79 2.55
CA ALA A 509 16.20 -62.24 1.85
C ALA A 509 16.65 -61.40 0.62
N GLY A 510 17.92 -60.97 0.48
CA GLY A 510 19.12 -61.16 1.30
C GLY A 510 20.17 -62.04 0.60
N PHE A 511 21.46 -61.64 0.70
CA PHE A 511 22.64 -62.23 0.04
C PHE A 511 22.70 -62.10 -1.51
N ASP A 512 23.86 -62.07 -2.17
CA ASP A 512 25.20 -61.52 -1.84
C ASP A 512 26.08 -61.50 -3.13
N ASP A 513 27.21 -60.82 -3.01
CA ASP A 513 28.52 -61.13 -3.59
C ASP A 513 29.05 -60.27 -4.75
N SER A 514 30.38 -60.17 -4.76
CA SER A 514 31.19 -59.07 -5.24
C SER A 514 32.18 -59.51 -6.34
N SER A 515 32.79 -58.49 -6.95
CA SER A 515 34.17 -58.50 -7.47
C SER A 515 34.48 -59.08 -8.87
N SER A 516 35.62 -58.61 -9.39
CA SER A 516 36.23 -58.82 -10.73
C SER A 516 35.42 -58.24 -11.92
N MET A 517 35.89 -57.31 -12.77
CA MET A 517 37.21 -56.99 -13.37
C MET A 517 37.50 -57.78 -14.66
N ILE A 518 38.15 -57.08 -15.63
CA ILE A 518 38.70 -57.58 -16.91
C ILE A 518 37.72 -57.68 -18.12
N GLY A 519 37.69 -56.61 -18.93
CA GLY A 519 38.28 -56.57 -20.28
C GLY A 519 37.77 -57.45 -21.43
N GLY A 520 37.41 -56.81 -22.56
CA GLY A 520 37.84 -57.27 -23.89
C GLY A 520 36.78 -57.56 -24.95
N GLY A 521 36.57 -56.60 -25.86
CA GLY A 521 36.35 -56.85 -27.30
C GLY A 521 34.98 -57.34 -27.81
N GLY A 522 34.72 -57.08 -29.10
CA GLY A 522 33.60 -57.64 -29.86
C GLY A 522 32.57 -56.61 -30.32
N ALA A 523 32.36 -56.52 -31.63
CA ALA A 523 31.49 -55.53 -32.25
C ALA A 523 30.05 -56.04 -32.50
N ASP A 524 29.20 -55.08 -32.86
CA ASP A 524 27.96 -55.21 -33.63
C ASP A 524 26.69 -55.74 -32.91
N ASN A 525 25.69 -54.86 -32.76
CA ASN A 525 24.44 -54.90 -33.54
C ASN A 525 23.39 -53.88 -32.99
N GLY A 526 22.62 -53.28 -33.90
CA GLY A 526 21.19 -52.95 -33.70
C GLY A 526 20.81 -52.04 -32.53
N GLY A 527 20.68 -50.74 -32.80
CA GLY A 527 20.22 -49.76 -31.81
C GLY A 527 18.79 -50.00 -31.30
N ASN A 528 18.67 -50.51 -30.07
CA ASN A 528 17.47 -50.38 -29.20
C ASN A 528 17.79 -50.27 -27.70
N ASN A 529 19.06 -50.40 -27.29
CA ASN A 529 19.46 -50.47 -25.87
C ASN A 529 19.94 -49.16 -25.23
N SER A 530 19.87 -48.00 -25.90
CA SER A 530 20.32 -46.71 -25.32
C SER A 530 19.39 -46.12 -24.26
N LEU A 531 18.12 -46.52 -24.24
CA LEU A 531 17.12 -45.99 -23.32
C LEU A 531 17.32 -46.48 -21.87
N LEU A 532 17.69 -47.75 -21.67
CA LEU A 532 17.89 -48.33 -20.34
C LEU A 532 19.05 -47.66 -19.57
N PRO A 533 20.26 -47.46 -20.14
CA PRO A 533 21.34 -46.69 -19.51
C PRO A 533 20.96 -45.23 -19.21
N LEU A 534 20.14 -44.61 -20.06
CA LEU A 534 19.65 -43.25 -19.82
C LEU A 534 18.65 -43.21 -18.66
N ILE A 535 17.73 -44.18 -18.59
CA ILE A 535 16.76 -44.32 -17.50
C ILE A 535 17.44 -44.69 -16.19
N THR A 536 18.45 -45.56 -16.17
CA THR A 536 19.22 -45.84 -14.94
C THR A 536 19.97 -44.59 -14.49
N GLN A 537 20.67 -43.88 -15.40
CA GLN A 537 21.34 -42.63 -15.05
C GLN A 537 20.36 -41.56 -14.53
N GLN A 538 19.17 -41.42 -15.14
CA GLN A 538 18.12 -40.53 -14.64
C GLN A 538 17.61 -40.97 -13.26
N ARG A 539 17.27 -42.26 -13.09
CA ARG A 539 16.84 -42.83 -11.80
C ARG A 539 17.87 -42.59 -10.70
N ASP A 540 19.15 -42.74 -11.01
CA ASP A 540 20.23 -42.63 -10.03
C ASP A 540 20.53 -41.15 -9.70
N ARG A 541 20.38 -40.23 -10.67
CA ARG A 541 20.30 -38.77 -10.41
C ARG A 541 19.09 -38.40 -9.56
N PHE A 542 17.91 -38.99 -9.80
CA PHE A 542 16.72 -38.77 -8.97
C PHE A 542 16.90 -39.32 -7.56
N ARG A 543 17.51 -40.49 -7.39
CA ARG A 543 17.88 -41.04 -6.06
C ARG A 543 18.85 -40.14 -5.34
N SER A 544 19.92 -39.69 -5.99
CA SER A 544 20.90 -38.75 -5.42
C SER A 544 20.26 -37.42 -5.02
N LYS A 545 19.40 -36.84 -5.87
CA LYS A 545 18.67 -35.62 -5.53
C LYS A 545 17.67 -35.84 -4.39
N ASN A 546 17.03 -37.01 -4.32
CA ASN A 546 16.11 -37.33 -3.24
C ASN A 546 16.86 -37.51 -1.91
N THR A 547 18.02 -38.17 -1.89
CA THR A 547 18.85 -38.26 -0.67
C THR A 547 19.41 -36.90 -0.26
N GLU A 548 19.77 -36.01 -1.21
CA GLU A 548 20.16 -34.62 -0.92
C GLU A 548 19.00 -33.78 -0.34
N LEU A 549 17.78 -33.98 -0.83
CA LEU A 549 16.60 -33.34 -0.26
C LEU A 549 16.26 -33.90 1.12
N GLU A 550 16.40 -35.20 1.35
CA GLU A 550 16.21 -35.82 2.66
C GLU A 550 17.28 -35.38 3.67
N THR A 551 18.54 -35.19 3.29
CA THR A 551 19.57 -34.65 4.19
C THR A 551 19.29 -33.20 4.53
N LYS A 552 18.93 -32.36 3.54
CA LYS A 552 18.51 -30.96 3.79
C LYS A 552 17.25 -30.87 4.65
N LEU A 553 16.30 -31.80 4.50
CA LEU A 553 15.09 -31.87 5.33
C LEU A 553 15.43 -32.29 6.77
N ARG A 554 16.34 -33.26 6.95
CA ARG A 554 16.85 -33.64 8.29
C ARG A 554 17.64 -32.50 8.94
N GLU A 555 18.46 -31.77 8.18
CA GLU A 555 19.24 -30.63 8.67
C GLU A 555 18.36 -29.45 9.06
N THR A 556 17.38 -29.08 8.23
CA THR A 556 16.38 -28.05 8.57
C THR A 556 15.50 -28.47 9.76
N THR A 557 15.12 -29.76 9.86
CA THR A 557 14.41 -30.27 11.05
C THR A 557 15.27 -30.19 12.30
N LYS A 558 16.57 -30.48 12.20
CA LYS A 558 17.54 -30.35 13.30
C LYS A 558 17.71 -28.89 13.73
N THR A 559 17.93 -27.96 12.80
CA THR A 559 18.08 -26.54 13.13
C THR A 559 16.80 -25.95 13.71
N ILE A 560 15.61 -26.34 13.23
CA ILE A 560 14.33 -26.00 13.88
C ILE A 560 14.26 -26.57 15.31
N GLY A 561 14.72 -27.80 15.53
CA GLY A 561 14.80 -28.41 16.86
C GLY A 561 15.74 -27.68 17.81
N ASP A 562 16.92 -27.30 17.34
CA ASP A 562 17.93 -26.60 18.14
C ASP A 562 17.54 -25.13 18.39
N LEU A 563 16.92 -24.44 17.42
CA LEU A 563 16.30 -23.12 17.62
C LEU A 563 15.14 -23.18 18.63
N LYS A 564 14.30 -24.24 18.59
CA LYS A 564 13.26 -24.44 19.61
C LYS A 564 13.85 -24.63 21.00
N LYS A 565 14.90 -25.44 21.16
CA LYS A 565 15.62 -25.60 22.45
C LYS A 565 16.19 -24.26 22.93
N GLN A 566 16.89 -23.52 22.06
CA GLN A 566 17.41 -22.19 22.38
C GLN A 566 16.31 -21.23 22.80
N ASN A 567 15.16 -21.24 22.12
CA ASN A 567 14.00 -20.42 22.49
C ASN A 567 13.45 -20.81 23.87
N THR A 568 13.30 -22.10 24.19
CA THR A 568 12.88 -22.53 25.54
C THR A 568 13.88 -22.17 26.64
N VAL A 569 15.19 -22.17 26.35
CA VAL A 569 16.25 -21.73 27.27
C VAL A 569 16.24 -20.20 27.43
N LEU A 570 15.98 -19.45 26.37
CA LEU A 570 15.82 -17.99 26.44
C LEU A 570 14.54 -17.61 27.21
N GLN A 571 13.42 -18.30 26.98
CA GLN A 571 12.18 -18.09 27.74
C GLN A 571 12.37 -18.37 29.23
N THR A 572 13.04 -19.46 29.62
CA THR A 572 13.35 -19.72 31.03
C THR A 572 14.30 -18.68 31.62
N LYS A 573 15.32 -18.22 30.88
CA LYS A 573 16.20 -17.12 31.32
C LYS A 573 15.46 -15.78 31.48
N VAL A 574 14.60 -15.42 30.54
CA VAL A 574 13.78 -14.20 30.58
C VAL A 574 12.80 -14.26 31.76
N ASN A 575 12.15 -15.41 31.99
CA ASN A 575 11.27 -15.60 33.15
C ASN A 575 12.04 -15.46 34.46
N ASN A 576 13.21 -16.10 34.59
CA ASN A 576 14.06 -16.00 35.78
C ASN A 576 14.51 -14.55 36.04
N LEU A 577 15.01 -13.86 35.01
CA LEU A 577 15.39 -12.43 35.10
C LEU A 577 14.19 -11.54 35.45
N THR A 578 12.99 -11.82 34.91
CA THR A 578 11.77 -11.07 35.24
C THR A 578 11.35 -11.31 36.68
N THR A 579 11.48 -12.54 37.21
CA THR A 579 11.24 -12.83 38.63
C THR A 579 12.29 -12.19 39.54
N GLU A 580 13.55 -12.13 39.11
CA GLU A 580 14.64 -11.52 39.88
C GLU A 580 14.53 -9.98 39.90
N VAL A 581 14.22 -9.36 38.76
CA VAL A 581 13.89 -7.91 38.70
C VAL A 581 12.67 -7.60 39.56
N LYS A 582 11.59 -8.38 39.49
CA LYS A 582 10.43 -8.20 40.40
C LYS A 582 10.80 -8.39 41.87
N PHE A 583 11.69 -9.34 42.19
CA PHE A 583 12.15 -9.56 43.56
C PHE A 583 13.00 -8.39 44.07
N LEU A 584 13.94 -7.88 43.26
CA LEU A 584 14.76 -6.71 43.56
C LEU A 584 13.91 -5.43 43.67
N GLN A 585 12.94 -5.24 42.78
CA GLN A 585 11.98 -4.13 42.83
C GLN A 585 11.09 -4.22 44.08
N SER A 586 10.70 -5.43 44.50
CA SER A 586 9.95 -5.65 45.76
C SER A 586 10.79 -5.34 47.01
N LYS A 587 12.10 -5.58 46.97
CA LYS A 587 13.04 -5.16 48.03
C LYS A 587 13.23 -3.64 48.04
N SER A 588 13.36 -3.01 46.87
CA SER A 588 13.48 -1.55 46.74
C SER A 588 12.21 -0.84 47.24
N ALA A 589 11.03 -1.32 46.87
CA ALA A 589 9.73 -0.76 47.28
C ALA A 589 9.43 -0.89 48.78
N ARG A 590 10.14 -1.75 49.52
CA ARG A 590 9.93 -2.00 50.96
C ARG A 590 10.91 -1.26 51.87
N GLY A 591 11.78 -0.42 51.29
CA GLY A 591 12.84 0.31 52.00
C GLY A 591 12.52 1.78 52.35
N SER A 592 11.33 2.29 52.07
CA SER A 592 10.97 3.71 52.31
C SER A 592 9.81 3.84 53.31
N GLY A 593 10.15 4.11 54.57
CA GLY A 593 9.22 4.57 55.60
C GLY A 593 9.22 6.10 55.73
N PRO A 594 8.16 6.73 56.28
CA PRO A 594 7.96 8.17 56.17
C PRO A 594 8.48 8.97 57.38
N THR A 595 9.58 9.72 57.24
CA THR A 595 9.95 10.79 58.19
C THR A 595 10.69 11.96 57.56
N ALA A 596 10.19 13.17 57.86
CA ALA A 596 10.86 14.46 58.04
C ALA A 596 11.80 15.07 56.96
N ILE A 597 11.36 16.23 56.47
CA ILE A 597 12.07 17.55 56.44
C ILE A 597 13.60 17.52 56.26
N GLY A 598 14.09 18.09 55.17
CA GLY A 598 15.50 18.50 55.05
C GLY A 598 15.91 18.95 53.65
N SER A 599 16.37 20.20 53.52
CA SER A 599 16.94 20.72 52.27
C SER A 599 18.33 20.10 51.99
N GLY A 600 18.51 19.50 50.82
CA GLY A 600 19.84 19.07 50.36
C GLY A 600 19.80 18.21 49.10
N LYS A 601 20.39 18.69 48.00
CA LYS A 601 20.79 17.81 46.89
C LYS A 601 21.90 16.88 47.37
N PRO A 602 21.88 15.62 46.93
CA PRO A 602 23.07 15.06 46.32
C PRO A 602 22.80 14.71 44.84
N ALA A 603 23.73 15.07 43.98
CA ALA A 603 23.72 14.64 42.57
C ALA A 603 24.44 13.29 42.45
N ALA A 604 23.76 12.26 41.92
CA ALA A 604 24.32 11.10 41.21
C ALA A 604 23.25 9.99 41.06
N ALA A 605 22.18 10.25 40.30
CA ALA A 605 21.32 9.21 39.75
C ALA A 605 21.40 9.27 38.22
N ASN A 606 21.80 8.16 37.59
CA ASN A 606 22.19 8.11 36.19
C ASN A 606 20.95 8.13 35.27
N PRO A 607 20.73 9.15 34.40
CA PRO A 607 19.46 9.35 33.69
C PRO A 607 19.24 8.45 32.47
N TYR A 608 19.99 7.33 32.34
CA TYR A 608 20.00 6.47 31.15
C TYR A 608 19.49 5.04 31.36
N SER A 609 19.12 4.63 32.58
CA SER A 609 18.77 3.22 32.87
C SER A 609 17.34 2.81 32.50
N ASP A 610 16.40 3.76 32.35
CA ASP A 610 14.96 3.44 32.24
C ASP A 610 14.43 3.39 30.79
N GLN A 611 15.29 3.63 29.79
CA GLN A 611 14.86 3.88 28.40
C GLN A 611 14.96 2.67 27.45
N PHE A 612 15.25 1.46 27.96
CA PHE A 612 15.50 0.27 27.11
C PHE A 612 14.72 -1.01 27.48
N SER A 613 13.88 -1.01 28.52
CA SER A 613 13.30 -2.26 29.05
C SER A 613 11.86 -2.60 28.61
N SER A 614 11.00 -1.62 28.27
CA SER A 614 9.54 -1.84 28.28
C SER A 614 8.76 -1.71 26.96
N THR A 615 9.37 -1.45 25.80
CA THR A 615 8.60 -1.17 24.54
C THR A 615 8.67 -2.23 23.44
N THR A 616 9.46 -3.30 23.62
CA THR A 616 9.61 -4.35 22.58
C THR A 616 8.92 -5.67 22.94
N TYR A 617 8.66 -5.91 24.23
CA TYR A 617 8.03 -7.15 24.70
C TYR A 617 6.51 -7.01 24.94
N ASP A 618 6.01 -5.85 25.37
CA ASP A 618 4.56 -5.63 25.58
C ASP A 618 3.76 -5.74 24.27
N VAL A 619 4.25 -5.18 23.17
CA VAL A 619 3.55 -5.13 21.87
C VAL A 619 3.28 -6.52 21.27
N LEU A 620 4.10 -7.53 21.59
CA LEU A 620 3.89 -8.92 21.16
C LEU A 620 3.06 -9.75 22.16
N PHE A 621 2.85 -9.25 23.37
CA PHE A 621 1.98 -9.87 24.37
C PHE A 621 0.53 -9.39 24.20
N ASP A 622 0.34 -8.11 23.88
CA ASP A 622 -0.97 -7.48 23.61
C ASP A 622 -1.75 -8.15 22.47
N ASP A 623 -1.09 -8.62 21.41
CA ASP A 623 -1.74 -9.33 20.30
C ASP A 623 -2.30 -10.70 20.75
N TYR A 624 -1.60 -11.39 21.66
CA TYR A 624 -2.06 -12.67 22.22
C TYR A 624 -3.13 -12.46 23.30
N GLU A 625 -2.96 -11.46 24.16
CA GLU A 625 -3.98 -11.10 25.16
C GLU A 625 -5.25 -10.57 24.49
N SER A 626 -5.19 -9.77 23.42
CA SER A 626 -6.36 -9.27 22.69
C SER A 626 -7.22 -10.41 22.11
N PHE A 627 -6.58 -11.42 21.52
CA PHE A 627 -7.31 -12.60 21.02
C PHE A 627 -7.87 -13.46 22.17
N SER A 628 -7.18 -13.50 23.32
CA SER A 628 -7.70 -14.13 24.54
C SER A 628 -8.85 -13.33 25.19
N PHE A 629 -8.83 -12.01 25.12
CA PHE A 629 -9.79 -11.10 25.77
C PHE A 629 -11.16 -11.11 25.09
N ILE A 630 -11.17 -11.30 23.77
CA ILE A 630 -12.38 -11.52 22.96
C ILE A 630 -13.00 -12.91 23.23
N THR A 631 -12.18 -13.90 23.57
CA THR A 631 -12.63 -15.30 23.79
C THR A 631 -12.90 -15.64 25.26
N ASN A 632 -12.34 -14.90 26.22
CA ASN A 632 -12.45 -15.17 27.66
C ASN A 632 -13.68 -14.51 28.30
N SER A 633 -14.40 -15.32 29.08
CA SER A 633 -15.66 -15.03 29.79
C SER A 633 -15.78 -13.71 30.57
N LYS A 634 -14.67 -13.06 30.97
CA LYS A 634 -14.70 -11.87 31.84
C LYS A 634 -15.13 -10.59 31.14
N SER A 635 -14.81 -10.39 29.86
CA SER A 635 -15.16 -9.17 29.10
C SER A 635 -16.67 -9.02 28.85
N LEU A 636 -17.45 -10.10 29.01
CA LEU A 636 -18.91 -10.07 28.98
C LEU A 636 -19.57 -10.04 30.36
N HIS A 637 -18.82 -10.15 31.47
CA HIS A 637 -19.43 -10.15 32.81
C HIS A 637 -20.03 -8.78 33.17
N TRP A 638 -19.46 -7.66 32.72
CA TRP A 638 -20.07 -6.35 32.92
C TRP A 638 -21.38 -6.19 32.11
N LEU A 639 -21.43 -6.79 30.92
CA LEU A 639 -22.59 -6.76 30.02
C LEU A 639 -23.70 -7.71 30.50
N GLN A 640 -23.34 -8.86 31.05
CA GLN A 640 -24.22 -9.78 31.77
C GLN A 640 -24.72 -9.19 33.10
N LYS A 641 -23.94 -8.31 33.75
CA LYS A 641 -24.33 -7.60 34.97
C LYS A 641 -25.22 -6.38 34.69
N THR A 642 -25.09 -5.70 33.55
CA THR A 642 -25.97 -4.58 33.16
C THR A 642 -27.27 -5.01 32.47
N LEU A 643 -27.28 -6.17 31.78
CA LEU A 643 -28.53 -6.86 31.40
C LEU A 643 -29.08 -7.73 32.55
N GLY A 644 -28.36 -7.85 33.67
CA GLY A 644 -28.68 -8.70 34.80
C GLY A 644 -29.83 -8.17 35.66
N ASN A 645 -30.95 -8.90 35.66
CA ASN A 645 -32.07 -8.85 36.62
C ASN A 645 -32.91 -7.57 36.78
N GLU A 646 -32.38 -6.35 36.66
CA GLU A 646 -33.19 -5.14 36.98
C GLU A 646 -33.89 -4.50 35.76
N ASN A 647 -33.27 -4.55 34.57
CA ASN A 647 -33.81 -3.92 33.37
C ASN A 647 -34.73 -4.82 32.52
N THR A 648 -34.60 -6.14 32.65
CA THR A 648 -35.35 -7.12 31.83
C THR A 648 -36.88 -6.95 31.97
N LYS A 649 -37.38 -6.86 33.21
CA LYS A 649 -38.81 -6.66 33.51
C LYS A 649 -39.38 -5.32 33.03
N LYS A 650 -38.53 -4.33 32.73
CA LYS A 650 -38.93 -2.99 32.24
C LYS A 650 -38.89 -2.91 30.70
N LEU A 651 -37.97 -3.60 30.04
CA LEU A 651 -37.86 -3.64 28.58
C LEU A 651 -38.93 -4.54 27.91
N ASP A 652 -39.29 -5.67 28.53
CA ASP A 652 -40.31 -6.59 27.96
C ASP A 652 -41.70 -5.94 27.75
N LYS A 653 -42.00 -4.85 28.47
CA LYS A 653 -43.25 -4.07 28.32
C LYS A 653 -43.20 -2.95 27.28
N LYS A 654 -42.05 -2.67 26.66
CA LYS A 654 -41.89 -1.53 25.72
C LYS A 654 -41.31 -1.87 24.34
N LEU A 655 -40.83 -3.10 24.11
CA LEU A 655 -40.27 -3.51 22.83
C LEU A 655 -41.32 -4.10 21.87
N ASN A 656 -41.19 -3.75 20.59
CA ASN A 656 -42.03 -4.21 19.49
C ASN A 656 -41.76 -5.70 19.17
N GLY A 657 -42.67 -6.36 18.45
CA GLY A 657 -42.62 -7.81 18.23
C GLY A 657 -41.31 -8.28 17.58
N THR A 658 -40.85 -7.57 16.55
CA THR A 658 -39.58 -7.83 15.84
C THR A 658 -38.36 -7.61 16.71
N GLU A 659 -38.37 -6.59 17.57
CA GLU A 659 -37.29 -6.27 18.52
C GLU A 659 -37.16 -7.37 19.58
N LYS A 660 -38.28 -7.95 20.02
CA LYS A 660 -38.28 -9.11 20.93
C LYS A 660 -37.68 -10.36 20.29
N TYR A 661 -37.92 -10.60 19.00
CA TYR A 661 -37.23 -11.69 18.28
C TYR A 661 -35.73 -11.43 18.19
N PHE A 662 -35.30 -10.21 17.83
CA PHE A 662 -33.88 -9.87 17.78
C PHE A 662 -33.20 -9.95 19.15
N TYR A 663 -33.85 -9.47 20.21
CA TYR A 663 -33.34 -9.55 21.59
C TYR A 663 -33.20 -11.01 22.08
N ASN A 664 -34.19 -11.87 21.82
CA ASN A 664 -34.11 -13.29 22.16
C ASN A 664 -33.03 -14.01 21.34
N PHE A 665 -32.89 -13.69 20.05
CA PHE A 665 -31.81 -14.22 19.19
C PHE A 665 -30.42 -13.80 19.71
N LEU A 666 -30.25 -12.53 20.05
CA LEU A 666 -29.00 -12.00 20.62
C LEU A 666 -28.68 -12.64 21.98
N LYS A 667 -29.70 -12.88 22.81
CA LYS A 667 -29.58 -13.58 24.10
C LYS A 667 -29.18 -15.05 23.94
N ILE A 668 -29.68 -15.75 22.94
CA ILE A 668 -29.25 -17.12 22.60
C ILE A 668 -27.79 -17.13 22.16
N ILE A 669 -27.38 -16.18 21.31
CA ILE A 669 -25.98 -16.05 20.88
C ILE A 669 -25.07 -15.72 22.06
N LEU A 670 -25.47 -14.80 22.93
CA LEU A 670 -24.69 -14.34 24.08
C LEU A 670 -24.64 -15.31 25.26
N THR A 671 -25.46 -16.37 25.32
CA THR A 671 -25.49 -17.28 26.49
C THR A 671 -24.52 -18.46 26.39
N ASN A 672 -24.22 -18.97 25.19
CA ASN A 672 -23.35 -20.14 25.02
C ASN A 672 -22.02 -19.79 24.30
N GLN A 673 -20.91 -20.38 24.71
CA GLN A 673 -19.58 -20.09 24.13
C GLN A 673 -19.49 -20.59 22.68
N THR A 674 -20.16 -21.70 22.35
CA THR A 674 -20.18 -22.27 20.99
C THR A 674 -21.04 -21.45 20.03
N SER A 675 -22.17 -20.88 20.46
CA SER A 675 -22.99 -20.00 19.61
C SER A 675 -22.26 -18.71 19.25
N ARG A 676 -21.41 -18.18 20.14
CA ARG A 676 -20.56 -17.01 19.86
C ARG A 676 -19.53 -17.30 18.77
N THR A 677 -18.85 -18.45 18.83
CA THR A 677 -17.85 -18.81 17.81
C THR A 677 -18.49 -19.10 16.45
N PHE A 678 -19.63 -19.82 16.41
CA PHE A 678 -20.38 -20.01 15.17
C PHE A 678 -20.90 -18.70 14.58
N PHE A 679 -21.37 -17.75 15.40
CA PHE A 679 -21.79 -16.43 14.92
C PHE A 679 -20.62 -15.63 14.33
N LEU A 680 -19.45 -15.66 14.96
CA LEU A 680 -18.25 -14.97 14.45
C LEU A 680 -17.77 -15.58 13.13
N ILE A 681 -17.78 -16.92 13.01
CA ILE A 681 -17.48 -17.62 11.75
C ILE A 681 -18.50 -17.27 10.66
N TYR A 682 -19.80 -17.20 10.99
CA TYR A 682 -20.85 -16.82 10.05
C TYR A 682 -20.72 -15.37 9.57
N PHE A 683 -20.45 -14.44 10.49
CA PHE A 683 -20.27 -13.03 10.18
C PHE A 683 -19.01 -12.78 9.33
N THR A 684 -17.88 -13.43 9.66
CA THR A 684 -16.65 -13.36 8.85
C THR A 684 -16.80 -14.03 7.49
N ALA A 685 -17.56 -15.13 7.38
CA ALA A 685 -17.90 -15.75 6.10
C ALA A 685 -18.74 -14.81 5.21
N ILE A 686 -19.75 -14.12 5.77
CA ILE A 686 -20.52 -13.09 5.06
C ILE A 686 -19.60 -11.95 4.59
N HIS A 687 -18.72 -11.45 5.46
CA HIS A 687 -17.79 -10.38 5.08
C HIS A 687 -16.80 -10.83 4.00
N SER A 688 -16.34 -12.08 4.04
CA SER A 688 -15.51 -12.67 2.98
C SER A 688 -16.28 -12.75 1.64
N VAL A 689 -17.54 -13.19 1.65
CA VAL A 689 -18.40 -13.21 0.44
C VAL A 689 -18.65 -11.79 -0.09
N LEU A 690 -18.86 -10.81 0.78
CA LEU A 690 -19.10 -9.42 0.42
C LEU A 690 -17.82 -8.76 -0.15
N VAL A 691 -16.66 -9.05 0.44
CA VAL A 691 -15.35 -8.66 -0.09
C VAL A 691 -15.09 -9.33 -1.44
N LEU A 692 -15.37 -10.63 -1.61
CA LEU A 692 -15.25 -11.32 -2.89
C LEU A 692 -16.21 -10.75 -3.95
N PHE A 693 -17.41 -10.31 -3.56
CA PHE A 693 -18.36 -9.65 -4.46
C PHE A 693 -17.86 -8.26 -4.89
N LEU A 694 -17.35 -7.46 -3.95
CA LEU A 694 -16.72 -6.16 -4.23
C LEU A 694 -15.45 -6.30 -5.08
N LEU A 695 -14.62 -7.31 -4.80
CA LEU A 695 -13.39 -7.61 -5.55
C LEU A 695 -13.73 -8.12 -6.96
N LYS A 696 -14.81 -8.88 -7.13
CA LYS A 696 -15.34 -9.25 -8.46
C LYS A 696 -15.92 -8.04 -9.23
N LEU A 697 -16.48 -7.04 -8.54
CA LEU A 697 -16.87 -5.77 -9.16
C LEU A 697 -15.65 -4.91 -9.56
N PHE A 698 -14.61 -4.85 -8.72
CA PHE A 698 -13.42 -4.04 -8.96
C PHE A 698 -12.49 -4.63 -10.05
N PHE A 699 -12.29 -5.95 -10.05
CA PHE A 699 -11.45 -6.65 -11.04
C PHE A 699 -12.24 -7.21 -12.24
N GLY A 700 -13.58 -7.17 -12.20
CA GLY A 700 -14.47 -7.59 -13.29
C GLY A 700 -14.79 -6.50 -14.31
N GLY A 701 -14.20 -5.31 -14.19
CA GLY A 701 -14.38 -4.17 -15.10
C GLY A 701 -13.75 -4.35 -16.49
N GLY A 702 -13.99 -5.49 -17.13
CA GLY A 702 -13.24 -5.93 -18.32
C GLY A 702 -13.95 -6.95 -19.21
N SER A 703 -15.28 -6.92 -19.32
CA SER A 703 -16.02 -7.41 -20.51
C SER A 703 -17.52 -7.09 -20.41
N VAL A 704 -17.97 -6.10 -21.18
CA VAL A 704 -19.40 -5.92 -21.49
C VAL A 704 -19.73 -6.84 -22.67
N SER A 705 -20.35 -7.99 -22.41
CA SER A 705 -20.98 -8.84 -23.45
C SER A 705 -21.88 -9.97 -22.93
N THR A 706 -21.65 -10.49 -21.73
CA THR A 706 -22.31 -11.75 -21.27
C THR A 706 -23.62 -11.57 -20.49
N THR A 707 -24.01 -10.36 -20.09
CA THR A 707 -25.24 -10.12 -19.30
C THR A 707 -26.51 -10.01 -20.17
N ASP A 708 -26.38 -9.57 -21.42
CA ASP A 708 -27.50 -9.30 -22.32
C ASP A 708 -28.24 -10.58 -22.80
N SER A 709 -27.55 -11.73 -22.75
CA SER A 709 -28.08 -13.04 -23.13
C SER A 709 -28.93 -13.71 -22.03
N ILE A 710 -28.80 -13.27 -20.77
CA ILE A 710 -29.57 -13.81 -19.64
C ILE A 710 -30.86 -13.00 -19.43
N VAL A 711 -30.79 -11.66 -19.54
CA VAL A 711 -31.97 -10.78 -19.40
C VAL A 711 -33.01 -11.04 -20.50
N LYS A 712 -32.58 -11.33 -21.74
CA LYS A 712 -33.47 -11.74 -22.85
C LYS A 712 -34.07 -13.15 -22.71
N LYS A 713 -33.63 -13.96 -21.74
CA LYS A 713 -34.13 -15.33 -21.51
C LYS A 713 -35.12 -15.42 -20.34
N VAL A 714 -35.04 -14.50 -19.38
CA VAL A 714 -35.99 -14.41 -18.23
C VAL A 714 -37.26 -13.63 -18.58
N THR A 715 -37.17 -12.69 -19.53
CA THR A 715 -38.30 -11.84 -19.97
C THR A 715 -39.34 -12.53 -20.86
N LYS A 716 -39.22 -13.84 -21.11
CA LYS A 716 -40.08 -14.59 -22.05
C LYS A 716 -41.01 -15.63 -21.42
N ASP A 717 -40.97 -15.82 -20.09
CA ASP A 717 -41.67 -16.92 -19.38
C ASP A 717 -42.64 -16.48 -18.26
N VAL A 718 -42.91 -15.17 -18.10
CA VAL A 718 -43.96 -14.68 -17.16
C VAL A 718 -44.83 -13.61 -17.83
N GLY A 719 -45.84 -14.07 -18.56
CA GLY A 719 -46.94 -13.23 -19.01
C GLY A 719 -48.09 -13.22 -17.99
N SER A 720 -48.28 -12.11 -17.28
CA SER A 720 -49.58 -11.75 -16.70
C SER A 720 -49.60 -10.28 -16.23
N GLU A 721 -50.02 -9.38 -17.12
CA GLU A 721 -50.48 -8.04 -16.75
C GLU A 721 -51.70 -8.15 -15.83
N LYS A 722 -51.50 -8.13 -14.50
CA LYS A 722 -52.59 -7.91 -13.54
C LYS A 722 -52.17 -7.45 -12.13
N ILE A 723 -50.87 -7.37 -11.83
CA ILE A 723 -50.39 -7.04 -10.47
C ILE A 723 -50.01 -5.56 -10.31
N LEU A 724 -49.58 -4.85 -11.37
CA LEU A 724 -49.21 -3.43 -11.26
C LEU A 724 -50.40 -2.48 -10.99
N ALA A 725 -51.61 -2.84 -11.42
CA ALA A 725 -52.80 -2.02 -11.22
C ALA A 725 -53.28 -1.97 -9.76
N ALA A 726 -52.95 -2.97 -8.94
CA ALA A 726 -53.35 -3.02 -7.53
C ALA A 726 -52.47 -2.15 -6.62
N ALA A 727 -51.19 -1.97 -6.97
CA ALA A 727 -50.25 -1.19 -6.16
C ALA A 727 -50.46 0.33 -6.29
N ALA A 728 -50.88 0.81 -7.46
CA ALA A 728 -51.14 2.23 -7.70
C ALA A 728 -52.40 2.74 -6.97
N ALA A 729 -53.41 1.89 -6.77
CA ALA A 729 -54.64 2.25 -6.08
C ALA A 729 -54.49 2.34 -4.55
N ALA A 730 -53.57 1.58 -3.95
CA ALA A 730 -53.38 1.52 -2.50
C ALA A 730 -52.61 2.70 -1.90
N ALA A 731 -51.94 3.51 -2.72
CA ALA A 731 -51.17 4.68 -2.27
C ALA A 731 -51.97 6.00 -2.22
N ALA A 732 -53.21 6.00 -2.71
CA ALA A 732 -54.03 7.21 -2.86
C ALA A 732 -55.06 7.45 -1.73
N ASP A 733 -55.22 6.52 -0.79
CA ASP A 733 -56.34 6.50 0.18
C ASP A 733 -55.91 6.70 1.65
N SER A 734 -54.70 7.23 1.89
CA SER A 734 -54.12 7.35 3.25
C SER A 734 -53.74 8.77 3.69
N ILE A 735 -54.18 9.82 2.99
CA ILE A 735 -54.17 11.21 3.50
C ILE A 735 -55.50 11.90 3.18
N LYS A 736 -56.39 11.98 4.18
CA LYS A 736 -57.64 12.76 4.16
C LYS A 736 -57.97 13.20 5.60
N VAL A 737 -58.77 14.26 5.78
CA VAL A 737 -59.18 14.94 7.06
C VAL A 737 -58.29 16.20 7.37
N PRO A 738 -58.86 17.40 7.67
CA PRO A 738 -59.34 18.30 6.60
C PRO A 738 -59.18 19.84 6.81
N VAL A 739 -59.57 20.60 5.77
CA VAL A 739 -60.20 21.96 5.79
C VAL A 739 -59.43 23.20 6.31
N GLY A 740 -59.38 24.21 5.43
CA GLY A 740 -59.18 25.64 5.74
C GLY A 740 -57.93 26.25 5.11
N GLY A 741 -57.98 27.14 4.11
CA GLY A 741 -59.09 27.66 3.32
C GLY A 741 -58.74 29.02 2.71
N GLY A 742 -58.95 29.22 1.40
CA GLY A 742 -58.86 30.54 0.76
C GLY A 742 -57.98 30.65 -0.49
N VAL A 743 -58.63 31.04 -1.61
CA VAL A 743 -58.12 31.87 -2.72
C VAL A 743 -56.75 31.46 -3.32
N ALA A 744 -56.67 30.59 -4.33
CA ALA A 744 -57.06 30.78 -5.73
C ALA A 744 -56.21 31.79 -6.53
N ARG A 745 -55.55 31.26 -7.57
CA ARG A 745 -55.13 31.94 -8.84
C ARG A 745 -54.14 33.11 -8.73
N ASP A 746 -52.89 32.83 -9.08
CA ASP A 746 -52.27 33.29 -10.33
C ASP A 746 -51.15 32.29 -10.68
N ALA A 747 -51.15 31.69 -11.89
CA ALA A 747 -50.65 32.28 -13.13
C ALA A 747 -49.17 32.68 -12.95
N ALA A 748 -48.21 31.77 -13.19
CA ALA A 748 -47.85 31.27 -14.52
C ALA A 748 -47.49 32.40 -15.50
N ASP A 749 -46.56 33.26 -15.09
CA ASP A 749 -45.81 34.12 -16.00
C ASP A 749 -44.38 34.34 -15.50
N ALA A 750 -43.50 34.87 -16.36
CA ALA A 750 -42.09 35.20 -16.10
C ALA A 750 -41.08 34.03 -15.93
N ILE A 751 -41.02 33.11 -16.90
CA ILE A 751 -39.71 32.64 -17.42
C ILE A 751 -39.63 32.99 -18.90
N LYS A 752 -39.33 34.25 -19.19
CA LYS A 752 -38.72 34.69 -20.45
C LYS A 752 -38.09 36.08 -20.28
N VAL A 753 -36.97 36.28 -20.97
CA VAL A 753 -36.21 37.54 -21.14
C VAL A 753 -35.20 37.91 -20.03
N ALA A 754 -33.95 37.52 -20.33
CA ALA A 754 -32.68 38.25 -20.16
C ALA A 754 -32.17 38.67 -18.76
N GLY A 755 -30.90 38.32 -18.50
CA GLY A 755 -30.10 38.63 -17.32
C GLY A 755 -28.89 37.73 -17.27
#